data_AF-K9RF48-F1
#
_entry.id   AF-K9RF48-F1
#
_cell.length_a   1.000
_cell.length_b   1.000
_cell.length_c   1.000
_cell.angle_alpha   90.00
_cell.angle_beta   90.00
_cell.angle_gamma   90.00
#
_symmetry.space_group_name_H-M   'P 1'
#
loop_
_entity.id
_entity.type
_entity.pdbx_description
1 polymer ?
#
loop_
_entity_poly.entity_id
_entity_poly.type
_entity_poly.pdbx_seq_one_letter_code
_entity_poly.pdbx_strand_id
1 'polypeptide(L)'
;MSVKASGGSSVARPQLYQTLALSTIIQAEQQDRFLGSGELKELNSYFASGKKRLEIAQTLTENSEIIVSRAANRIFVGGSPMSFLEKPREPEPAMAMAMATGDEESPDMRRQMELGTVTYVESKGGFLENLRSIFNSSPSGPTPAGFRPINVSRYGPSNMSKSLRDLSWFLRYGTYAIVAGDPNIIAVNVRGLREIIERACSGEATIVALQEIRTASISYFRKDPEATAIVTQYMDVLVNEFKAATPSTKKRQRPSGDQQGLQLPQIYFNAAERRPKFVMKPGLSAMEKDMVVKGAYRQIFERDITRAYSQSISYLESQVKNGDISMKEFARRLGKSPLYRKQFYEPFINSRALELAFRHFLGRGPSSREEVQKYFDIISRGGQAALIDALVDSNEYADYFGEETVPYLRGLGQEAQECRNWGPQQDLLRYSAPFRKIPQFITTFAAYNQPLPDQHVYGSGNDPLEIQFGAIFPKETRNPSSSPAPFSKDTKRILIHQGPGINNQNSKPQARGAFPGTLGAKVFRLDQVPSTLSRGTGQGASVKYSESSTQAVIKAAYLQVFGRDVYEGQRLKVAEIKLENGEITVRDFIRMLAKSDLFRKMYWTSLYVCKAVEYIHRRLLGRPTYGRQENNKYFDICAKKGFYALVDAFIDSPEYVEAFGEDTVPYERYLTPQGVSLRQLRTGSIREDVGTQVQKEETPMFVELGTVEQKRTEPDIQSRINQGVSKQREQRKIFKLVANTKNKVAVESLIKAAYRQIFERDIEPYIASSSEFKNLESRLGNGEINVKEFIEGLGCSSLYLKEFYTPYPNTKVIELGTKHFLGRAPLDQKELRKYNQILATQGLRAFINAMVNSEDYTQAFGEDTVPYNLYQTLPAANFPNSQTLYNRLTKQTKDIVVPSFEPVKSKMQVAQMPLTGKAIADMAAKAREIDKSRPLFIQLGRSFNDGRGQSVEVGVGTSRRKPARIFRMTTMANQAEKQQVIDAIYIQVMDVFSGQIPSYFRRSDLDSKLRNGEISVREFIRTLASSEVYRKRFYTPYPNTKVIEFLFRHILGRAPATQAEIRQYNKLLADDGLKAAVETMVGTEEYSRFFGEDVVPYPRFPSLPAGNYIGSVKAAADLVKQSWSSLSPAILTGRYNER
;
A
#
# COMPACT_ATOMS: atom_id res chain seq x y z
N MET A 1 15.80 -2.90 -33.73
CA MET A 1 14.80 -3.03 -32.64
C MET A 1 15.19 -4.20 -31.76
N SER A 2 15.37 -4.00 -30.45
CA SER A 2 15.57 -5.10 -29.52
C SER A 2 14.23 -5.73 -29.15
N VAL A 3 14.12 -7.05 -29.26
CA VAL A 3 12.94 -7.80 -28.81
C VAL A 3 12.97 -7.83 -27.29
N LYS A 4 11.93 -7.33 -26.63
CA LYS A 4 11.89 -7.16 -25.16
C LYS A 4 11.05 -8.21 -24.43
N ALA A 5 10.19 -8.92 -25.17
CA ALA A 5 9.32 -9.96 -24.64
C ALA A 5 9.23 -11.13 -25.62
N SER A 6 8.84 -12.29 -25.12
CA SER A 6 8.57 -13.47 -25.94
C SER A 6 7.30 -14.14 -25.45
N GLY A 7 6.47 -14.58 -26.39
CA GLY A 7 5.32 -15.45 -26.09
C GLY A 7 5.71 -16.92 -25.94
N GLY A 8 7.01 -17.24 -26.02
CA GLY A 8 7.52 -18.60 -26.05
C GLY A 8 7.60 -19.17 -27.47
N SER A 9 8.50 -20.14 -27.66
CA SER A 9 8.59 -20.94 -28.88
C SER A 9 8.03 -22.32 -28.62
N SER A 10 6.84 -22.62 -29.11
CA SER A 10 6.33 -23.98 -29.14
C SER A 10 7.07 -24.78 -30.22
N VAL A 11 7.44 -26.02 -29.93
CA VAL A 11 7.94 -26.95 -30.96
C VAL A 11 6.78 -27.24 -31.91
N ALA A 12 6.81 -26.63 -33.10
CA ALA A 12 5.87 -26.91 -34.17
C ALA A 12 6.62 -27.65 -35.26
N ARG A 13 6.13 -28.84 -35.63
CA ARG A 13 6.65 -29.61 -36.76
C ARG A 13 5.73 -29.34 -37.95
N PRO A 14 6.20 -28.69 -39.03
CA PRO A 14 5.40 -28.52 -40.23
C PRO A 14 5.08 -29.90 -40.81
N GLN A 15 3.84 -30.10 -41.26
CA GLN A 15 3.47 -31.30 -41.98
C GLN A 15 4.10 -31.25 -43.36
N LEU A 16 4.88 -32.28 -43.69
CA LEU A 16 5.62 -32.36 -44.95
C LEU A 16 4.79 -33.04 -46.04
N TYR A 17 4.12 -34.14 -45.67
CA TYR A 17 3.29 -34.95 -46.56
C TYR A 17 2.32 -35.80 -45.75
N GLN A 18 1.43 -36.50 -46.45
CA GLN A 18 0.44 -37.42 -45.87
C GLN A 18 0.77 -38.84 -46.31
N THR A 19 0.49 -39.80 -45.43
CA THR A 19 0.46 -41.22 -45.77
C THR A 19 -0.96 -41.71 -45.64
N LEU A 20 -1.31 -42.78 -46.37
CA LEU A 20 -2.66 -43.33 -46.32
C LEU A 20 -3.03 -43.71 -44.88
N ALA A 21 -2.16 -44.45 -44.19
CA ALA A 21 -2.40 -44.88 -42.81
C ALA A 21 -2.53 -43.72 -41.82
N LEU A 22 -1.71 -42.67 -41.92
CA LEU A 22 -1.81 -41.52 -41.05
C LEU A 22 -3.11 -40.75 -41.31
N SER A 23 -3.47 -40.58 -42.59
CA SER A 23 -4.65 -39.80 -42.98
C SER A 23 -5.96 -40.44 -42.50
N THR A 24 -6.10 -41.77 -42.58
CA THR A 24 -7.29 -42.49 -42.11
C THR A 24 -7.42 -42.46 -40.58
N ILE A 25 -6.31 -42.63 -39.86
CA ILE A 25 -6.28 -42.54 -38.39
C ILE A 25 -6.64 -41.11 -37.93
N ILE A 26 -6.05 -40.09 -38.57
CA ILE A 26 -6.32 -38.69 -38.26
C ILE A 26 -7.80 -38.34 -38.49
N GLN A 27 -8.43 -38.84 -39.56
CA GLN A 27 -9.85 -38.58 -39.81
C GLN A 27 -10.75 -39.09 -38.67
N ALA A 28 -10.44 -40.27 -38.11
CA ALA A 28 -11.16 -40.79 -36.95
C ALA A 28 -10.85 -40.01 -35.66
N GLU A 29 -9.57 -39.64 -35.45
CA GLU A 29 -9.10 -38.86 -34.30
C GLU A 29 -9.73 -37.47 -34.25
N GLN A 30 -9.72 -36.72 -35.34
CA GLN A 30 -10.37 -35.41 -35.44
C GLN A 30 -11.89 -35.49 -35.19
N GLN A 31 -12.46 -36.68 -35.33
CA GLN A 31 -13.86 -36.96 -35.09
C GLN A 31 -14.15 -37.53 -33.69
N ASP A 32 -13.15 -37.72 -32.82
CA ASP A 32 -13.25 -38.41 -31.52
C ASP A 32 -13.93 -39.79 -31.62
N ARG A 33 -13.85 -40.42 -32.81
CA ARG A 33 -14.42 -41.73 -33.10
C ARG A 33 -13.36 -42.81 -32.92
N PHE A 34 -13.82 -44.01 -32.61
CA PHE A 34 -13.02 -45.19 -32.92
C PHE A 34 -13.11 -45.49 -34.41
N LEU A 35 -12.04 -46.10 -34.94
CA LEU A 35 -11.96 -46.51 -36.35
C LEU A 35 -13.15 -47.40 -36.70
N GLY A 36 -13.86 -47.03 -37.77
CA GLY A 36 -14.97 -47.80 -38.31
C GLY A 36 -14.49 -49.04 -39.07
N SER A 37 -15.39 -49.97 -39.36
CA SER A 37 -15.07 -51.18 -40.13
C SER A 37 -14.57 -50.87 -41.55
N GLY A 38 -15.04 -49.80 -42.17
CA GLY A 38 -14.56 -49.32 -43.47
C GLY A 38 -13.12 -48.82 -43.43
N GLU A 39 -12.80 -47.92 -42.49
CA GLU A 39 -11.45 -47.37 -42.27
C GLU A 39 -10.46 -48.49 -41.89
N LEU A 40 -10.89 -49.47 -41.09
CA LEU A 40 -10.07 -50.65 -40.75
C LEU A 40 -9.82 -51.56 -41.97
N LYS A 41 -10.81 -51.74 -42.85
CA LYS A 41 -10.63 -52.50 -44.10
C LYS A 41 -9.64 -51.81 -45.04
N GLU A 42 -9.66 -50.48 -45.11
CA GLU A 42 -8.72 -49.68 -45.89
C GLU A 42 -7.29 -49.78 -45.34
N LEU A 43 -7.13 -49.72 -44.01
CA LEU A 43 -5.82 -49.96 -43.39
C LEU A 43 -5.33 -51.38 -43.65
N ASN A 44 -6.22 -52.38 -43.54
CA ASN A 44 -5.86 -53.77 -43.81
C ASN A 44 -5.44 -54.00 -45.27
N SER A 45 -6.16 -53.41 -46.23
CA SER A 45 -5.79 -53.52 -47.65
C SER A 45 -4.45 -52.84 -47.93
N TYR A 46 -4.19 -51.68 -47.31
CA TYR A 46 -2.89 -51.00 -47.42
C TYR A 46 -1.75 -51.84 -46.87
N PHE A 47 -1.85 -52.35 -45.64
CA PHE A 47 -0.80 -53.16 -45.02
C PHE A 47 -0.60 -54.51 -45.73
N ALA A 48 -1.67 -55.15 -46.23
CA ALA A 48 -1.57 -56.35 -47.05
C ALA A 48 -0.76 -56.12 -48.34
N SER A 49 -0.91 -54.94 -48.97
CA SER A 49 -0.12 -54.54 -50.14
C SER A 49 1.32 -54.07 -49.83
N GLY A 50 1.72 -54.03 -48.55
CA GLY A 50 2.98 -53.43 -48.12
C GLY A 50 4.22 -54.12 -48.68
N LYS A 51 4.27 -55.47 -48.68
CA LYS A 51 5.39 -56.22 -49.24
C LYS A 51 5.60 -55.90 -50.72
N LYS A 52 4.51 -55.81 -51.48
CA LYS A 52 4.52 -55.47 -52.91
C LYS A 52 5.11 -54.09 -53.17
N ARG A 53 4.70 -53.09 -52.38
CA ARG A 53 5.20 -51.71 -52.47
C ARG A 53 6.69 -51.62 -52.16
N LEU A 54 7.18 -52.42 -51.21
CA LEU A 54 8.61 -52.50 -50.89
C LEU A 54 9.41 -53.17 -52.02
N GLU A 55 8.92 -54.26 -52.59
CA GLU A 55 9.55 -54.93 -53.75
C GLU A 55 9.67 -53.97 -54.95
N ILE A 56 8.61 -53.19 -55.23
CA ILE A 56 8.62 -52.14 -56.26
C ILE A 56 9.66 -51.05 -55.95
N ALA A 57 9.67 -50.56 -54.72
CA ALA A 57 10.61 -49.51 -54.32
C ALA A 57 12.07 -50.00 -54.38
N GLN A 58 12.33 -51.24 -53.96
CA GLN A 58 13.66 -51.86 -54.00
C GLN A 58 14.16 -51.99 -55.44
N THR A 59 13.36 -52.61 -56.31
CA THR A 59 13.73 -52.80 -57.72
C THR A 59 13.94 -51.47 -58.46
N LEU A 60 13.13 -50.43 -58.20
CA LEU A 60 13.36 -49.09 -58.76
C LEU A 60 14.61 -48.40 -58.20
N THR A 61 14.95 -48.66 -56.94
CA THR A 61 16.14 -48.07 -56.29
C THR A 61 17.42 -48.74 -56.78
N GLU A 62 17.44 -50.07 -56.88
CA GLU A 62 18.56 -50.86 -57.43
C GLU A 62 18.87 -50.47 -58.89
N ASN A 63 17.82 -50.18 -59.68
CA ASN A 63 17.96 -49.80 -61.08
C ASN A 63 17.92 -48.27 -61.32
N SER A 64 18.05 -47.46 -60.27
CA SER A 64 17.85 -46.00 -60.36
C SER A 64 18.83 -45.30 -61.30
N GLU A 65 20.10 -45.71 -61.31
CA GLU A 65 21.11 -45.16 -62.23
C GLU A 65 20.76 -45.43 -63.69
N ILE A 66 20.29 -46.64 -64.00
CA ILE A 66 19.89 -47.04 -65.36
C ILE A 66 18.66 -46.22 -65.80
N ILE A 67 17.66 -46.09 -64.92
CA ILE A 67 16.44 -45.32 -65.21
C ILE A 67 16.77 -43.84 -65.47
N VAL A 68 17.59 -43.23 -64.61
CA VAL A 68 18.01 -41.83 -64.78
C VAL A 68 18.91 -41.68 -66.02
N SER A 69 19.76 -42.65 -66.34
CA SER A 69 20.63 -42.59 -67.53
C SER A 69 19.83 -42.56 -68.82
N ARG A 70 18.79 -43.39 -68.89
CA ARG A 70 17.90 -43.49 -70.03
C ARG A 70 17.11 -42.20 -70.25
N ALA A 71 16.63 -41.59 -69.16
CA ALA A 71 15.97 -40.29 -69.21
C ALA A 71 16.93 -39.14 -69.58
N ALA A 72 18.13 -39.11 -69.02
CA ALA A 72 19.14 -38.09 -69.30
C ALA A 72 19.61 -38.13 -70.77
N ASN A 73 19.87 -39.33 -71.31
CA ASN A 73 20.28 -39.52 -72.71
C ASN A 73 19.18 -39.12 -73.71
N ARG A 74 17.91 -39.07 -73.28
CA ARG A 74 16.80 -38.61 -74.13
C ARG A 74 16.78 -37.08 -74.29
N ILE A 75 17.27 -36.34 -73.31
CA ILE A 75 17.18 -34.87 -73.27
C ILE A 75 18.52 -34.15 -73.45
N PHE A 76 19.64 -34.80 -73.21
CA PHE A 76 20.98 -34.25 -73.36
C PHE A 76 21.73 -34.83 -74.57
N VAL A 77 22.49 -33.97 -75.27
CA VAL A 77 23.32 -34.35 -76.41
C VAL A 77 24.74 -33.77 -76.29
N GLY A 78 25.74 -34.45 -76.85
CA GLY A 78 27.11 -33.93 -76.94
C GLY A 78 28.00 -34.16 -75.71
N GLY A 79 27.79 -35.24 -74.95
CA GLY A 79 28.63 -35.68 -73.82
C GLY A 79 27.99 -36.81 -73.03
N SER A 80 28.68 -37.38 -72.02
CA SER A 80 28.11 -38.37 -71.09
C SER A 80 27.49 -37.67 -69.87
N PRO A 81 26.15 -37.55 -69.76
CA PRO A 81 25.51 -36.82 -68.67
C PRO A 81 25.83 -37.44 -67.31
N MET A 82 25.95 -38.76 -67.24
CA MET A 82 26.13 -39.50 -65.98
C MET A 82 27.40 -39.14 -65.18
N SER A 83 28.40 -38.55 -65.83
CA SER A 83 29.59 -38.02 -65.14
C SER A 83 29.29 -36.91 -64.12
N PHE A 84 28.12 -36.26 -64.22
CA PHE A 84 27.69 -35.17 -63.36
C PHE A 84 26.66 -35.59 -62.29
N LEU A 85 26.34 -36.89 -62.18
CA LEU A 85 25.44 -37.39 -61.14
C LEU A 85 26.17 -37.40 -59.78
N GLU A 86 25.74 -36.54 -58.87
CA GLU A 86 26.21 -36.56 -57.48
C GLU A 86 25.71 -37.83 -56.78
N LYS A 87 26.61 -38.76 -56.44
CA LYS A 87 26.26 -39.90 -55.60
C LYS A 87 25.84 -39.40 -54.22
N PRO A 88 24.79 -39.96 -53.60
CA PRO A 88 24.43 -39.60 -52.24
C PRO A 88 25.64 -39.86 -51.32
N ARG A 89 26.00 -38.87 -50.50
CA ARG A 89 26.95 -39.10 -49.39
C ARG A 89 26.41 -40.24 -48.55
N GLU A 90 27.08 -41.37 -48.54
CA GLU A 90 26.87 -42.39 -47.52
C GLU A 90 27.05 -41.69 -46.16
N PRO A 91 26.21 -42.00 -45.15
CA PRO A 91 26.45 -41.48 -43.82
C PRO A 91 27.83 -42.01 -43.40
N GLU A 92 28.78 -41.10 -43.16
CA GLU A 92 30.03 -41.47 -42.51
C GLU A 92 29.70 -42.32 -41.27
N PRO A 93 30.35 -43.48 -41.07
CA PRO A 93 30.19 -44.26 -39.84
C PRO A 93 30.89 -43.53 -38.68
N ALA A 94 30.33 -42.40 -38.26
CA ALA A 94 30.83 -41.59 -37.16
C ALA A 94 30.47 -42.15 -35.77
N MET A 95 30.10 -43.43 -35.66
CA MET A 95 29.84 -44.09 -34.36
C MET A 95 30.44 -45.51 -34.26
N ALA A 96 31.66 -45.71 -34.79
CA ALA A 96 32.44 -46.91 -34.50
C ALA A 96 33.95 -46.67 -34.22
N MET A 97 34.45 -45.42 -34.25
CA MET A 97 35.86 -45.09 -33.98
C MET A 97 36.00 -44.04 -32.88
N ALA A 98 35.40 -44.30 -31.71
CA ALA A 98 35.68 -43.56 -30.48
C ALA A 98 36.30 -44.47 -29.42
N MET A 99 37.23 -45.36 -29.83
CA MET A 99 38.25 -45.96 -28.97
C MET A 99 39.38 -46.51 -29.83
N ALA A 100 40.30 -45.64 -30.26
CA ALA A 100 41.71 -45.97 -30.49
C ALA A 100 42.47 -44.66 -30.82
N THR A 101 43.24 -44.23 -29.84
CA THR A 101 44.52 -43.48 -29.89
C THR A 101 45.02 -42.91 -31.23
N GLY A 102 45.38 -41.63 -31.20
CA GLY A 102 46.76 -41.18 -31.44
C GLY A 102 47.25 -41.01 -32.88
N ASP A 103 47.69 -39.78 -33.16
CA ASP A 103 48.79 -39.36 -34.05
C ASP A 103 48.57 -39.09 -35.56
N GLU A 104 48.97 -37.85 -35.88
CA GLU A 104 49.73 -37.30 -37.02
C GLU A 104 49.25 -37.38 -38.49
N GLU A 105 49.76 -36.40 -39.23
CA GLU A 105 49.36 -35.84 -40.52
C GLU A 105 49.60 -36.74 -41.75
N SER A 106 48.81 -36.54 -42.82
CA SER A 106 49.33 -36.55 -44.22
C SER A 106 48.32 -35.96 -45.23
N PRO A 107 48.77 -35.17 -46.23
CA PRO A 107 47.91 -34.57 -47.26
C PRO A 107 48.10 -35.26 -48.62
N ASP A 108 47.48 -36.43 -48.86
CA ASP A 108 47.68 -37.15 -50.14
C ASP A 108 46.43 -37.71 -50.84
N MET A 109 45.22 -37.36 -50.39
CA MET A 109 43.99 -37.84 -51.07
C MET A 109 43.51 -36.97 -52.24
N ARG A 110 44.04 -35.74 -52.41
CA ARG A 110 43.57 -34.80 -53.44
C ARG A 110 44.17 -35.01 -54.83
N ARG A 111 45.21 -35.85 -54.98
CA ARG A 111 45.96 -36.00 -56.24
C ARG A 111 45.67 -37.27 -57.04
N GLN A 112 44.81 -38.15 -56.54
CA GLN A 112 44.45 -39.40 -57.23
C GLN A 112 43.17 -39.34 -58.07
N MET A 113 42.43 -38.22 -58.08
CA MET A 113 41.22 -38.05 -58.90
C MET A 113 41.46 -37.48 -60.31
N GLU A 114 42.70 -37.20 -60.70
CA GLU A 114 43.00 -36.58 -62.00
C GLU A 114 43.33 -37.56 -63.14
N LEU A 115 43.24 -38.89 -62.93
CA LEU A 115 43.59 -39.86 -63.99
C LEU A 115 42.49 -40.89 -64.23
N GLY A 116 41.70 -40.62 -65.27
CA GLY A 116 41.42 -41.53 -66.38
C GLY A 116 40.87 -42.94 -66.12
N THR A 117 39.61 -43.14 -66.56
CA THR A 117 39.09 -44.35 -67.22
C THR A 117 39.32 -45.71 -66.53
N VAL A 118 38.31 -46.20 -65.79
CA VAL A 118 37.91 -47.62 -65.89
C VAL A 118 36.42 -47.78 -65.62
N THR A 119 35.69 -48.24 -66.64
CA THR A 119 34.35 -48.84 -66.54
C THR A 119 34.46 -50.17 -65.79
N TYR A 120 33.79 -50.29 -64.64
CA TYR A 120 33.41 -51.57 -64.04
C TYR A 120 31.98 -51.47 -63.52
N VAL A 121 31.06 -52.12 -64.25
CA VAL A 121 29.76 -52.57 -63.72
C VAL A 121 29.89 -54.08 -63.61
N GLU A 122 29.97 -54.59 -62.39
CA GLU A 122 29.86 -56.02 -62.11
C GLU A 122 28.46 -56.28 -61.52
N SER A 123 27.55 -56.79 -62.35
CA SER A 123 26.45 -57.64 -61.88
C SER A 123 26.05 -58.63 -62.98
N LYS A 124 25.82 -59.87 -62.56
CA LYS A 124 25.60 -61.07 -63.37
C LYS A 124 24.35 -60.96 -64.24
N GLY A 125 24.53 -61.00 -65.57
CA GLY A 125 23.45 -61.17 -66.57
C GLY A 125 23.93 -60.86 -67.99
N GLY A 126 23.63 -61.73 -68.96
CA GLY A 126 24.35 -61.85 -70.23
C GLY A 126 24.26 -60.66 -71.20
N PHE A 127 25.38 -60.43 -71.88
CA PHE A 127 25.67 -59.40 -72.91
C PHE A 127 24.62 -59.25 -74.04
N LEU A 128 23.86 -60.31 -74.36
CA LEU A 128 22.87 -60.31 -75.45
C LEU A 128 21.52 -59.66 -75.09
N GLU A 129 21.17 -59.52 -73.82
CA GLU A 129 19.92 -58.86 -73.41
C GLU A 129 20.08 -57.33 -73.34
N ASN A 130 21.30 -56.85 -73.04
CA ASN A 130 21.67 -55.43 -73.05
C ASN A 130 21.69 -54.79 -74.44
N LEU A 131 21.93 -55.57 -75.50
CA LEU A 131 21.89 -55.06 -76.88
C LEU A 131 20.46 -54.90 -77.42
N ARG A 132 19.49 -55.67 -76.89
CA ARG A 132 18.07 -55.54 -77.26
C ARG A 132 17.37 -54.34 -76.60
N SER A 133 17.83 -53.88 -75.45
CA SER A 133 17.26 -52.70 -74.77
C SER A 133 17.73 -51.36 -75.37
N ILE A 134 18.90 -51.36 -76.03
CA ILE A 134 19.49 -50.18 -76.69
C ILE A 134 18.91 -49.94 -78.08
N PHE A 135 18.60 -51.01 -78.84
CA PHE A 135 18.08 -50.88 -80.22
C PHE A 135 16.56 -50.75 -80.35
N ASN A 136 15.80 -50.91 -79.25
CA ASN A 136 14.34 -50.78 -79.25
C ASN A 136 13.89 -49.45 -78.63
N SER A 137 14.50 -48.33 -79.05
CA SER A 137 14.08 -46.98 -78.70
C SER A 137 12.99 -46.48 -79.64
N SER A 138 11.85 -47.16 -79.69
CA SER A 138 10.64 -46.56 -80.24
C SER A 138 10.34 -45.28 -79.43
N PRO A 139 9.99 -44.14 -80.07
CA PRO A 139 9.70 -42.90 -79.36
C PRO A 139 8.67 -43.14 -78.26
N SER A 140 9.10 -42.99 -77.01
CA SER A 140 8.25 -43.22 -75.84
C SER A 140 7.33 -42.01 -75.67
N GLY A 141 6.17 -42.06 -76.34
CA GLY A 141 5.13 -41.03 -76.27
C GLY A 141 5.35 -39.81 -77.19
N PRO A 142 4.32 -38.96 -77.35
CA PRO A 142 4.38 -37.78 -78.19
C PRO A 142 5.32 -36.74 -77.57
N THR A 143 6.34 -36.32 -78.33
CA THR A 143 7.21 -35.20 -77.96
C THR A 143 6.40 -33.90 -77.94
N PRO A 144 6.42 -33.13 -76.84
CA PRO A 144 5.72 -31.85 -76.78
C PRO A 144 6.22 -30.84 -77.83
N ALA A 145 5.30 -29.99 -78.32
CA ALA A 145 5.65 -28.93 -79.25
C ALA A 145 6.63 -27.93 -78.59
N GLY A 146 7.82 -27.75 -79.17
CA GLY A 146 8.86 -26.85 -78.64
C GLY A 146 10.03 -27.54 -77.92
N PHE A 147 10.06 -28.88 -77.86
CA PHE A 147 11.21 -29.62 -77.33
C PHE A 147 12.50 -29.37 -78.15
N ARG A 148 13.60 -29.03 -77.46
CA ARG A 148 14.96 -28.96 -78.01
C ARG A 148 15.93 -29.72 -77.10
N PRO A 149 16.78 -30.61 -77.62
CA PRO A 149 17.77 -31.30 -76.80
C PRO A 149 18.81 -30.32 -76.26
N ILE A 150 19.23 -30.50 -75.02
CA ILE A 150 20.15 -29.63 -74.29
C ILE A 150 21.59 -30.10 -74.57
N ASN A 151 22.45 -29.20 -75.04
CA ASN A 151 23.85 -29.55 -75.29
C ASN A 151 24.67 -29.48 -73.98
N VAL A 152 25.30 -30.59 -73.61
CA VAL A 152 26.11 -30.74 -72.37
C VAL A 152 27.17 -29.65 -72.24
N SER A 153 27.90 -29.35 -73.32
CA SER A 153 28.98 -28.38 -73.33
C SER A 153 28.52 -26.93 -73.11
N ARG A 154 27.32 -26.58 -73.60
CA ARG A 154 26.74 -25.22 -73.48
C ARG A 154 26.00 -25.01 -72.16
N TYR A 155 25.52 -26.10 -71.54
CA TYR A 155 24.71 -26.05 -70.33
C TYR A 155 25.55 -25.80 -69.06
N GLY A 156 26.79 -26.28 -69.06
CA GLY A 156 27.74 -26.11 -67.96
C GLY A 156 27.57 -27.13 -66.83
N PRO A 157 28.64 -27.42 -66.06
CA PRO A 157 28.67 -28.53 -65.10
C PRO A 157 27.69 -28.35 -63.93
N SER A 158 27.51 -27.13 -63.40
CA SER A 158 26.61 -26.86 -62.26
C SER A 158 25.13 -27.02 -62.60
N ASN A 159 24.72 -26.65 -63.82
CA ASN A 159 23.32 -26.83 -64.25
C ASN A 159 23.05 -28.29 -64.60
N MET A 160 24.06 -28.98 -65.14
CA MET A 160 24.00 -30.42 -65.40
C MET A 160 23.82 -31.22 -64.12
N SER A 161 24.62 -30.95 -63.07
CA SER A 161 24.49 -31.64 -61.79
C SER A 161 23.12 -31.42 -61.14
N LYS A 162 22.59 -30.18 -61.19
CA LYS A 162 21.21 -29.88 -60.74
C LYS A 162 20.17 -30.70 -61.51
N SER A 163 20.29 -30.78 -62.83
CA SER A 163 19.31 -31.48 -63.67
C SER A 163 19.30 -32.98 -63.39
N LEU A 164 20.47 -33.61 -63.24
CA LEU A 164 20.55 -35.04 -62.89
C LEU A 164 20.12 -35.32 -61.46
N ARG A 165 20.45 -34.42 -60.52
CA ARG A 165 19.93 -34.47 -59.14
C ARG A 165 18.40 -34.41 -59.14
N ASP A 166 17.80 -33.51 -59.93
CA ASP A 166 16.34 -33.36 -59.98
C ASP A 166 15.68 -34.60 -60.61
N LEU A 167 16.26 -35.20 -61.66
CA LEU A 167 15.80 -36.50 -62.20
C LEU A 167 15.87 -37.62 -61.16
N SER A 168 16.95 -37.68 -60.38
CA SER A 168 17.09 -38.61 -59.26
C SER A 168 16.03 -38.34 -58.17
N TRP A 169 15.77 -37.08 -57.83
CA TRP A 169 14.75 -36.69 -56.86
C TRP A 169 13.34 -37.06 -57.30
N PHE A 170 13.00 -36.89 -58.58
CA PHE A 170 11.71 -37.32 -59.11
C PHE A 170 11.48 -38.83 -58.93
N LEU A 171 12.50 -39.65 -59.25
CA LEU A 171 12.41 -41.10 -59.04
C LEU A 171 12.32 -41.45 -57.55
N ARG A 172 13.09 -40.77 -56.68
CA ARG A 172 13.04 -40.98 -55.22
C ARG A 172 11.70 -40.58 -54.61
N TYR A 173 11.12 -39.45 -55.00
CA TYR A 173 9.79 -39.06 -54.55
C TYR A 173 8.71 -40.00 -55.09
N GLY A 174 8.89 -40.53 -56.30
CA GLY A 174 8.08 -41.62 -56.84
C GLY A 174 8.10 -42.86 -55.96
N THR A 175 9.28 -43.36 -55.58
CA THR A 175 9.41 -44.53 -54.71
C THR A 175 8.88 -44.26 -53.29
N TYR A 176 9.13 -43.08 -52.73
CA TYR A 176 8.58 -42.69 -51.42
C TYR A 176 7.05 -42.60 -51.43
N ALA A 177 6.44 -42.08 -52.50
CA ALA A 177 4.98 -42.02 -52.63
C ALA A 177 4.35 -43.41 -52.74
N ILE A 178 4.98 -44.33 -53.47
CA ILE A 178 4.55 -45.74 -53.58
C ILE A 178 4.56 -46.40 -52.20
N VAL A 179 5.63 -46.22 -51.43
CA VAL A 179 5.75 -46.77 -50.07
C VAL A 179 4.77 -46.10 -49.10
N ALA A 180 4.55 -44.79 -49.21
CA ALA A 180 3.64 -44.03 -48.35
C ALA A 180 2.15 -44.31 -48.59
N GLY A 181 1.79 -44.89 -49.73
CA GLY A 181 0.40 -45.18 -50.10
C GLY A 181 -0.40 -44.00 -50.64
N ASP A 182 0.17 -42.79 -50.66
CA ASP A 182 -0.50 -41.55 -51.05
C ASP A 182 0.44 -40.69 -51.93
N PRO A 183 0.00 -40.17 -53.09
CA PRO A 183 0.81 -39.31 -53.94
C PRO A 183 1.04 -37.89 -53.39
N ASN A 184 0.61 -37.55 -52.18
CA ASN A 184 0.74 -36.20 -51.62
C ASN A 184 2.18 -35.65 -51.63
N ILE A 185 3.20 -36.49 -51.43
CA ILE A 185 4.63 -36.08 -51.54
C ILE A 185 4.92 -35.47 -52.92
N ILE A 186 4.39 -36.09 -53.98
CA ILE A 186 4.55 -35.64 -55.35
C ILE A 186 3.74 -34.36 -55.56
N ALA A 187 2.47 -34.37 -55.17
CA ALA A 187 1.55 -33.25 -55.37
C ALA A 187 2.03 -31.95 -54.70
N VAL A 188 2.68 -32.03 -53.54
CA VAL A 188 3.17 -30.84 -52.82
C VAL A 188 4.49 -30.31 -53.41
N ASN A 189 5.41 -31.19 -53.78
CA ASN A 189 6.78 -30.80 -54.16
C ASN A 189 6.96 -30.55 -55.65
N VAL A 190 6.12 -31.15 -56.49
CA VAL A 190 6.24 -31.08 -57.96
C VAL A 190 5.32 -30.00 -58.54
N ARG A 191 4.20 -29.72 -57.87
CA ARG A 191 3.25 -28.69 -58.31
C ARG A 191 3.90 -27.31 -58.32
N GLY A 192 3.82 -26.63 -59.46
CA GLY A 192 4.39 -25.30 -59.65
C GLY A 192 5.91 -25.26 -59.79
N LEU A 193 6.59 -26.41 -59.70
CA LEU A 193 8.03 -26.50 -59.93
C LEU A 193 8.41 -26.09 -61.36
N ARG A 194 7.53 -26.39 -62.33
CA ARG A 194 7.68 -26.04 -63.75
C ARG A 194 8.03 -24.57 -63.95
N GLU A 195 7.23 -23.65 -63.42
CA GLU A 195 7.43 -22.20 -63.58
C GLU A 195 8.70 -21.71 -62.84
N ILE A 196 9.09 -22.38 -61.76
CA ILE A 196 10.32 -22.07 -61.01
C ILE A 196 11.56 -22.45 -61.83
N ILE A 197 11.55 -23.62 -62.46
CA ILE A 197 12.71 -24.14 -63.21
C ILE A 197 12.77 -23.63 -64.65
N GLU A 198 11.66 -23.16 -65.24
CA GLU A 198 11.60 -22.63 -66.61
C GLU A 198 12.58 -21.47 -66.88
N ARG A 199 13.03 -20.76 -65.82
CA ARG A 199 14.06 -19.72 -65.93
C ARG A 199 15.47 -20.28 -66.19
N ALA A 200 15.71 -21.54 -65.85
CA ALA A 200 17.04 -22.18 -65.89
C ALA A 200 17.11 -23.40 -66.82
N CYS A 201 15.99 -24.10 -67.04
CA CYS A 201 15.89 -25.30 -67.86
C CYS A 201 14.57 -25.28 -68.66
N SER A 202 14.53 -25.96 -69.80
CA SER A 202 13.30 -26.11 -70.59
C SER A 202 12.30 -27.03 -69.87
N GLY A 203 11.12 -26.52 -69.52
CA GLY A 203 10.04 -27.33 -68.94
C GLY A 203 9.61 -28.50 -69.83
N GLU A 204 9.66 -28.33 -71.15
CA GLU A 204 9.34 -29.39 -72.12
C GLU A 204 10.38 -30.51 -72.11
N ALA A 205 11.67 -30.19 -71.91
CA ALA A 205 12.71 -31.21 -71.72
C ALA A 205 12.44 -32.03 -70.45
N THR A 206 12.04 -31.40 -69.35
CA THR A 206 11.69 -32.10 -68.12
C THR A 206 10.48 -33.02 -68.29
N ILE A 207 9.46 -32.63 -69.06
CA ILE A 207 8.30 -33.50 -69.36
C ILE A 207 8.73 -34.76 -70.11
N VAL A 208 9.56 -34.61 -71.14
CA VAL A 208 10.09 -35.74 -71.91
C VAL A 208 10.92 -36.67 -71.01
N ALA A 209 11.76 -36.11 -70.12
CA ALA A 209 12.53 -36.90 -69.17
C ALA A 209 11.64 -37.67 -68.18
N LEU A 210 10.58 -37.05 -67.66
CA LEU A 210 9.62 -37.72 -66.76
C LEU A 210 8.82 -38.83 -67.47
N GLN A 211 8.44 -38.63 -68.74
CA GLN A 211 7.81 -39.68 -69.57
C GLN A 211 8.76 -40.86 -69.79
N GLU A 212 10.05 -40.59 -69.99
CA GLU A 212 11.06 -41.65 -70.09
C GLU A 212 11.28 -42.37 -68.76
N ILE A 213 11.36 -41.64 -67.63
CA ILE A 213 11.42 -42.25 -66.29
C ILE A 213 10.22 -43.16 -66.05
N ARG A 214 9.01 -42.72 -66.41
CA ARG A 214 7.79 -43.52 -66.31
C ARG A 214 7.90 -44.82 -67.10
N THR A 215 8.25 -44.73 -68.38
CA THR A 215 8.29 -45.92 -69.27
C THR A 215 9.44 -46.87 -68.95
N ALA A 216 10.59 -46.34 -68.53
CA ALA A 216 11.69 -47.12 -68.00
C ALA A 216 11.28 -47.85 -66.71
N SER A 217 10.64 -47.16 -65.77
CA SER A 217 10.13 -47.75 -64.51
C SER A 217 9.13 -48.88 -64.77
N ILE A 218 8.17 -48.69 -65.68
CA ILE A 218 7.16 -49.71 -66.04
C ILE A 218 7.81 -50.94 -66.69
N SER A 219 8.90 -50.76 -67.44
CA SER A 219 9.53 -51.87 -68.17
C SER A 219 10.05 -53.01 -67.28
N TYR A 220 10.43 -52.70 -66.04
CA TYR A 220 10.89 -53.68 -65.06
C TYR A 220 9.76 -54.57 -64.50
N PHE A 221 8.50 -54.14 -64.58
CA PHE A 221 7.36 -54.84 -63.98
C PHE A 221 6.41 -55.49 -65.00
N ARG A 222 6.78 -55.58 -66.29
CA ARG A 222 5.90 -56.12 -67.35
C ARG A 222 5.33 -57.51 -67.09
N LYS A 223 6.01 -58.32 -66.28
CA LYS A 223 5.59 -59.68 -65.89
C LYS A 223 4.56 -59.68 -64.74
N ASP A 224 4.35 -58.54 -64.10
CA ASP A 224 3.58 -58.36 -62.88
C ASP A 224 2.53 -57.24 -63.06
N PRO A 225 1.27 -57.59 -63.34
CA PRO A 225 0.24 -56.61 -63.69
C PRO A 225 -0.11 -55.69 -62.52
N GLU A 226 -0.05 -56.19 -61.27
CA GLU A 226 -0.37 -55.42 -60.08
C GLU A 226 0.70 -54.36 -59.79
N ALA A 227 1.99 -54.74 -59.84
CA ALA A 227 3.08 -53.79 -59.69
C ALA A 227 3.09 -52.74 -60.81
N THR A 228 2.82 -53.17 -62.05
CA THR A 228 2.70 -52.27 -63.20
C THR A 228 1.61 -51.22 -62.99
N ALA A 229 0.44 -51.63 -62.49
CA ALA A 229 -0.67 -50.71 -62.22
C ALA A 229 -0.29 -49.66 -61.15
N ILE A 230 0.32 -50.10 -60.04
CA ILE A 230 0.77 -49.21 -58.96
C ILE A 230 1.78 -48.19 -59.49
N VAL A 231 2.86 -48.64 -60.14
CA VAL A 231 3.90 -47.75 -60.67
C VAL A 231 3.34 -46.77 -61.69
N THR A 232 2.46 -47.24 -62.58
CA THR A 232 1.80 -46.41 -63.59
C THR A 232 1.00 -45.29 -62.92
N GLN A 233 0.19 -45.61 -61.91
CA GLN A 233 -0.62 -44.63 -61.19
C GLN A 233 0.22 -43.50 -60.58
N TYR A 234 1.30 -43.81 -59.85
CA TYR A 234 2.13 -42.77 -59.20
C TYR A 234 2.97 -41.98 -60.20
N MET A 235 3.50 -42.63 -61.25
CA MET A 235 4.27 -41.94 -62.30
C MET A 235 3.40 -41.06 -63.19
N ASP A 236 2.13 -41.42 -63.41
CA ASP A 236 1.16 -40.56 -64.08
C ASP A 236 0.84 -39.32 -63.25
N VAL A 237 0.65 -39.46 -61.93
CA VAL A 237 0.47 -38.30 -61.04
C VAL A 237 1.70 -37.39 -61.07
N LEU A 238 2.92 -37.94 -61.08
CA LEU A 238 4.16 -37.18 -61.20
C LEU A 238 4.22 -36.31 -62.47
N VAL A 239 3.90 -36.89 -63.62
CA VAL A 239 3.87 -36.15 -64.90
C VAL A 239 2.75 -35.12 -64.91
N ASN A 240 1.56 -35.46 -64.40
CA ASN A 240 0.40 -34.57 -64.41
C ASN A 240 0.58 -33.37 -63.49
N GLU A 241 1.11 -33.55 -62.28
CA GLU A 241 1.35 -32.46 -61.33
C GLU A 241 2.46 -31.50 -61.80
N PHE A 242 3.46 -32.01 -62.53
CA PHE A 242 4.48 -31.16 -63.14
C PHE A 242 3.92 -30.31 -64.29
N LYS A 243 3.01 -30.86 -65.10
CA LYS A 243 2.36 -30.13 -66.20
C LYS A 243 1.42 -29.05 -65.71
N ALA A 244 0.85 -29.23 -64.52
CA ALA A 244 -0.19 -28.37 -64.02
C ALA A 244 0.35 -27.04 -63.47
N ALA A 245 -0.41 -25.96 -63.68
CA ALA A 245 0.00 -24.60 -63.31
C ALA A 245 0.19 -24.40 -61.80
N THR A 246 1.04 -23.44 -61.43
CA THR A 246 1.25 -23.08 -60.02
C THR A 246 -0.05 -22.59 -59.40
N PRO A 247 -0.48 -23.16 -58.27
CA PRO A 247 -1.71 -22.71 -57.62
C PRO A 247 -1.53 -21.31 -57.02
N SER A 248 -2.56 -20.47 -57.11
CA SER A 248 -2.56 -19.13 -56.54
C SER A 248 -2.36 -19.16 -55.02
N THR A 249 -1.55 -18.23 -54.49
CA THR A 249 -1.33 -18.09 -53.04
C THR A 249 -2.63 -17.72 -52.32
N LYS A 250 -2.89 -18.36 -51.19
CA LYS A 250 -3.98 -17.98 -50.28
C LYS A 250 -3.64 -16.66 -49.60
N LYS A 251 -4.42 -15.62 -49.90
CA LYS A 251 -4.31 -14.32 -49.24
C LYS A 251 -5.22 -14.27 -48.02
N ARG A 252 -4.71 -13.75 -46.91
CA ARG A 252 -5.43 -13.46 -45.67
C ARG A 252 -5.52 -11.95 -45.52
N GLN A 253 -6.59 -11.37 -46.05
CA GLN A 253 -6.88 -9.94 -45.91
C GLN A 253 -7.55 -9.67 -44.57
N ARG A 254 -7.36 -8.47 -44.03
CA ARG A 254 -7.90 -8.05 -42.73
C ARG A 254 -8.76 -6.80 -42.86
N PRO A 255 -9.91 -6.73 -42.16
CA PRO A 255 -10.82 -5.60 -42.29
C PRO A 255 -10.35 -4.36 -41.52
N SER A 256 -9.42 -4.50 -40.59
CA SER A 256 -8.95 -3.42 -39.71
C SER A 256 -7.46 -3.14 -39.85
N GLY A 257 -7.06 -1.87 -39.68
CA GLY A 257 -5.68 -1.42 -39.91
C GLY A 257 -4.67 -1.85 -38.85
N ASP A 258 -5.11 -2.31 -37.68
CA ASP A 258 -4.26 -2.84 -36.60
C ASP A 258 -3.82 -4.30 -36.83
N GLN A 259 -4.51 -4.99 -37.76
CA GLN A 259 -4.25 -6.37 -38.14
C GLN A 259 -3.46 -6.42 -39.44
N GLN A 260 -2.40 -7.23 -39.46
CA GLN A 260 -1.59 -7.40 -40.67
C GLN A 260 -2.20 -8.41 -41.65
N GLY A 261 -2.16 -8.09 -42.95
CA GLY A 261 -2.46 -9.05 -44.01
C GLY A 261 -1.29 -10.00 -44.25
N LEU A 262 -1.60 -11.27 -44.54
CA LEU A 262 -0.60 -12.32 -44.78
C LEU A 262 -0.94 -13.15 -46.02
N GLN A 263 0.02 -13.94 -46.51
CA GLN A 263 -0.20 -14.88 -47.60
C GLN A 263 0.48 -16.23 -47.35
N LEU A 264 -0.11 -17.30 -47.87
CA LEU A 264 0.40 -18.66 -47.78
C LEU A 264 0.41 -19.32 -49.16
N PRO A 265 1.53 -19.93 -49.60
CA PRO A 265 1.54 -20.78 -50.78
C PRO A 265 0.52 -21.92 -50.64
N GLN A 266 -0.31 -22.14 -51.64
CA GLN A 266 -1.37 -23.16 -51.58
C GLN A 266 -0.79 -24.57 -51.40
N ILE A 267 0.41 -24.84 -51.91
CA ILE A 267 1.11 -26.11 -51.72
C ILE A 267 1.37 -26.41 -50.23
N TYR A 268 1.64 -25.39 -49.41
CA TYR A 268 1.83 -25.55 -47.96
C TYR A 268 0.52 -25.91 -47.26
N PHE A 269 -0.61 -25.36 -47.74
CA PHE A 269 -1.94 -25.73 -47.26
C PHE A 269 -2.31 -27.16 -47.66
N ASN A 270 -1.96 -27.58 -48.88
CA ASN A 270 -2.24 -28.93 -49.35
C ASN A 270 -1.41 -30.00 -48.62
N ALA A 271 -0.18 -29.66 -48.22
CA ALA A 271 0.68 -30.50 -47.38
C ALA A 271 0.12 -30.66 -45.96
N ALA A 272 -0.54 -29.61 -45.46
CA ALA A 272 -1.12 -29.60 -44.13
C ALA A 272 -2.21 -30.66 -43.96
N GLU A 273 -2.39 -31.07 -42.72
CA GLU A 273 -3.42 -32.02 -42.31
C GLU A 273 -4.82 -31.58 -42.77
N ARG A 274 -5.55 -32.48 -43.44
CA ARG A 274 -6.94 -32.23 -43.84
C ARG A 274 -7.81 -32.24 -42.58
N ARG A 275 -8.35 -31.09 -42.20
CA ARG A 275 -9.32 -30.96 -41.11
C ARG A 275 -10.73 -30.91 -41.70
N PRO A 276 -11.67 -31.80 -41.31
CA PRO A 276 -13.03 -31.78 -41.81
C PRO A 276 -13.72 -30.51 -41.32
N LYS A 277 -14.45 -29.88 -42.23
CA LYS A 277 -15.33 -28.75 -41.91
C LYS A 277 -16.75 -29.27 -41.85
N PHE A 278 -17.38 -29.16 -40.70
CA PHE A 278 -18.76 -29.59 -40.50
C PHE A 278 -19.69 -28.48 -40.95
N VAL A 279 -20.59 -28.80 -41.88
CA VAL A 279 -21.56 -27.87 -42.45
C VAL A 279 -22.95 -28.40 -42.19
N MET A 280 -23.84 -27.56 -41.67
CA MET A 280 -25.23 -27.92 -41.42
C MET A 280 -26.11 -27.56 -42.60
N LYS A 281 -26.68 -28.59 -43.25
CA LYS A 281 -27.65 -28.41 -44.33
C LYS A 281 -28.96 -29.14 -44.00
N PRO A 282 -30.12 -28.64 -44.45
CA PRO A 282 -31.41 -29.21 -44.09
C PRO A 282 -31.60 -30.66 -44.59
N GLY A 283 -31.02 -31.01 -45.74
CA GLY A 283 -31.13 -32.33 -46.38
C GLY A 283 -30.15 -33.41 -45.89
N LEU A 284 -29.37 -33.14 -44.84
CA LEU A 284 -28.44 -34.13 -44.29
C LEU A 284 -29.16 -35.28 -43.57
N SER A 285 -28.55 -36.45 -43.56
CA SER A 285 -29.03 -37.58 -42.76
C SER A 285 -28.97 -37.26 -41.26
N ALA A 286 -29.78 -37.96 -40.45
CA ALA A 286 -29.77 -37.77 -38.99
C ALA A 286 -28.37 -37.99 -38.38
N MET A 287 -27.64 -38.99 -38.89
CA MET A 287 -26.28 -39.29 -38.44
C MET A 287 -25.30 -38.15 -38.76
N GLU A 288 -25.38 -37.56 -39.96
CA GLU A 288 -24.55 -36.42 -40.33
C GLU A 288 -24.88 -35.18 -39.51
N LYS A 289 -26.17 -34.89 -39.30
CA LYS A 289 -26.62 -33.80 -38.43
C LYS A 289 -26.07 -33.95 -37.01
N ASP A 290 -26.09 -35.17 -36.46
CA ASP A 290 -25.52 -35.46 -35.14
C ASP A 290 -24.00 -35.26 -35.10
N MET A 291 -23.28 -35.65 -36.15
CA MET A 291 -21.84 -35.40 -36.26
C MET A 291 -21.51 -33.90 -36.29
N VAL A 292 -22.31 -33.11 -37.00
CA VAL A 292 -22.17 -31.65 -37.06
C VAL A 292 -22.40 -31.01 -35.68
N VAL A 293 -23.47 -31.41 -34.99
CA VAL A 293 -23.76 -30.95 -33.61
C VAL A 293 -22.64 -31.31 -32.64
N LYS A 294 -22.12 -32.55 -32.69
CA LYS A 294 -20.94 -32.96 -31.91
C LYS A 294 -19.69 -32.17 -32.29
N GLY A 295 -19.52 -31.84 -33.57
CA GLY A 295 -18.49 -30.90 -34.04
C GLY A 295 -18.57 -29.55 -33.32
N ALA A 296 -19.78 -28.98 -33.24
CA ALA A 296 -20.00 -27.70 -32.56
C ALA A 296 -19.72 -27.77 -31.05
N TYR A 297 -20.11 -28.86 -30.38
CA TYR A 297 -19.79 -29.05 -28.97
C TYR A 297 -18.29 -29.13 -28.71
N ARG A 298 -17.54 -29.88 -29.53
CA ARG A 298 -16.07 -29.97 -29.40
C ARG A 298 -15.38 -28.65 -29.62
N GLN A 299 -15.86 -27.84 -30.56
CA GLN A 299 -15.32 -26.51 -30.78
C GLN A 299 -15.59 -25.57 -29.60
N ILE A 300 -16.86 -25.45 -29.18
CA ILE A 300 -17.30 -24.44 -28.21
C ILE A 300 -16.94 -24.83 -26.76
N PHE A 301 -17.06 -26.10 -26.41
CA PHE A 301 -16.75 -26.61 -25.06
C PHE A 301 -15.38 -27.29 -24.94
N GLU A 302 -14.60 -27.27 -26.02
CA GLU A 302 -13.29 -27.96 -26.18
C GLU A 302 -13.35 -29.49 -26.14
N ARG A 303 -14.54 -30.07 -25.92
CA ARG A 303 -14.78 -31.49 -25.73
C ARG A 303 -16.22 -31.84 -26.03
N ASP A 304 -16.47 -33.12 -26.29
CA ASP A 304 -17.84 -33.64 -26.40
C ASP A 304 -18.49 -33.79 -25.00
N ILE A 305 -19.35 -32.83 -24.65
CA ILE A 305 -20.07 -32.82 -23.37
C ILE A 305 -21.19 -33.86 -23.29
N THR A 306 -21.71 -34.31 -24.44
CA THR A 306 -22.79 -35.29 -24.50
C THR A 306 -22.29 -36.65 -24.09
N ARG A 307 -21.13 -37.07 -24.64
CA ARG A 307 -20.51 -38.36 -24.34
C ARG A 307 -19.92 -38.44 -22.94
N ALA A 308 -19.32 -37.36 -22.45
CA ALA A 308 -18.59 -37.37 -21.18
C ALA A 308 -19.50 -37.21 -19.94
N TYR A 309 -20.55 -36.38 -20.05
CA TYR A 309 -21.36 -35.99 -18.89
C TYR A 309 -22.87 -36.12 -19.11
N SER A 310 -23.30 -36.67 -20.25
CA SER A 310 -24.71 -36.74 -20.65
C SER A 310 -25.39 -35.37 -20.65
N GLN A 311 -24.62 -34.30 -20.95
CA GLN A 311 -25.12 -32.93 -21.01
C GLN A 311 -25.45 -32.57 -22.46
N SER A 312 -26.64 -32.04 -22.70
CA SER A 312 -27.06 -31.53 -24.01
C SER A 312 -28.05 -30.37 -23.85
N ILE A 313 -28.20 -29.56 -24.90
CA ILE A 313 -29.22 -28.51 -24.95
C ILE A 313 -30.26 -28.88 -26.00
N SER A 314 -31.09 -29.86 -25.65
CA SER A 314 -32.01 -30.56 -26.56
C SER A 314 -32.83 -29.64 -27.47
N TYR A 315 -33.42 -28.55 -26.95
CA TYR A 315 -34.23 -27.65 -27.77
C TYR A 315 -33.42 -26.93 -28.87
N LEU A 316 -32.15 -26.59 -28.61
CA LEU A 316 -31.29 -25.96 -29.61
C LEU A 316 -30.86 -26.97 -30.68
N GLU A 317 -30.62 -28.23 -30.28
CA GLU A 317 -30.31 -29.30 -31.22
C GLU A 317 -31.46 -29.55 -32.19
N SER A 318 -32.70 -29.61 -31.68
CA SER A 318 -33.88 -29.79 -32.53
C SER A 318 -34.05 -28.62 -33.52
N GLN A 319 -33.91 -27.38 -33.04
CA GLN A 319 -34.03 -26.19 -33.89
C GLN A 319 -32.98 -26.16 -35.01
N VAL A 320 -31.72 -26.49 -34.69
CA VAL A 320 -30.65 -26.51 -35.72
C VAL A 320 -30.80 -27.71 -36.67
N LYS A 321 -31.27 -28.87 -36.18
CA LYS A 321 -31.55 -30.06 -37.00
C LYS A 321 -32.70 -29.85 -37.98
N ASN A 322 -33.71 -29.08 -37.58
CA ASN A 322 -34.85 -28.71 -38.42
C ASN A 322 -34.52 -27.56 -39.39
N GLY A 323 -33.48 -26.77 -39.11
CA GLY A 323 -33.13 -25.59 -39.88
C GLY A 323 -33.88 -24.32 -39.44
N ASP A 324 -34.58 -24.36 -38.29
CA ASP A 324 -35.24 -23.19 -37.69
C ASP A 324 -34.21 -22.11 -37.28
N ILE A 325 -32.98 -22.54 -36.98
CA ILE A 325 -31.84 -21.68 -36.73
C ILE A 325 -30.62 -22.14 -37.53
N SER A 326 -29.80 -21.17 -37.93
CA SER A 326 -28.53 -21.43 -38.59
C SER A 326 -27.48 -21.96 -37.60
N MET A 327 -26.37 -22.49 -38.12
CA MET A 327 -25.25 -22.95 -37.29
C MET A 327 -24.59 -21.77 -36.55
N LYS A 328 -24.59 -20.58 -37.16
CA LYS A 328 -24.18 -19.32 -36.53
C LYS A 328 -25.03 -19.01 -35.28
N GLU A 329 -26.35 -19.06 -35.40
CA GLU A 329 -27.26 -18.81 -34.27
C GLU A 329 -27.17 -19.92 -33.21
N PHE A 330 -26.98 -21.17 -33.63
CA PHE A 330 -26.71 -22.27 -32.72
C PHE A 330 -25.46 -22.01 -31.89
N ALA A 331 -24.34 -21.64 -32.53
CA ALA A 331 -23.10 -21.28 -31.83
C ALA A 331 -23.31 -20.09 -30.88
N ARG A 332 -23.99 -19.02 -31.31
CA ARG A 332 -24.31 -17.86 -30.47
C ARG A 332 -25.08 -18.25 -29.21
N ARG A 333 -26.14 -19.05 -29.35
CA ARG A 333 -26.98 -19.49 -28.21
C ARG A 333 -26.25 -20.45 -27.28
N LEU A 334 -25.39 -21.32 -27.80
CA LEU A 334 -24.48 -22.13 -26.98
C LEU A 334 -23.53 -21.23 -26.16
N GLY A 335 -22.95 -20.20 -26.78
CA GLY A 335 -22.08 -19.24 -26.10
C GLY A 335 -22.77 -18.39 -25.04
N LYS A 336 -24.08 -18.15 -25.16
CA LYS A 336 -24.89 -17.44 -24.14
C LYS A 336 -25.46 -18.37 -23.07
N SER A 337 -25.33 -19.69 -23.23
CA SER A 337 -25.91 -20.66 -22.31
C SER A 337 -25.31 -20.55 -20.90
N PRO A 338 -26.07 -20.90 -19.85
CA PRO A 338 -25.54 -21.01 -18.49
C PRO A 338 -24.40 -22.03 -18.39
N LEU A 339 -24.43 -23.07 -19.24
CA LEU A 339 -23.40 -24.12 -19.26
C LEU A 339 -22.05 -23.55 -19.71
N TYR A 340 -22.03 -22.74 -20.77
CA TYR A 340 -20.81 -22.07 -21.22
C TYR A 340 -20.31 -21.06 -20.18
N ARG A 341 -21.22 -20.28 -19.57
CA ARG A 341 -20.88 -19.32 -18.51
C ARG A 341 -20.13 -19.98 -17.35
N LYS A 342 -20.69 -21.07 -16.82
CA LYS A 342 -20.11 -21.80 -15.68
C LYS A 342 -18.73 -22.38 -15.98
N GLN A 343 -18.48 -22.79 -17.22
CA GLN A 343 -17.22 -23.43 -17.61
C GLN A 343 -16.14 -22.43 -18.03
N PHE A 344 -16.48 -21.40 -18.82
CA PHE A 344 -15.51 -20.55 -19.53
C PHE A 344 -15.58 -19.06 -19.18
N TYR A 345 -16.53 -18.63 -18.34
CA TYR A 345 -16.65 -17.25 -17.88
C TYR A 345 -16.40 -17.11 -16.38
N GLU A 346 -17.21 -17.74 -15.53
CA GLU A 346 -17.14 -17.61 -14.06
C GLU A 346 -15.77 -17.96 -13.44
N PRO A 347 -15.04 -19.00 -13.91
CA PRO A 347 -13.74 -19.36 -13.32
C PRO A 347 -12.58 -18.45 -13.76
N PHE A 348 -12.84 -17.42 -14.58
CA PHE A 348 -11.82 -16.64 -15.28
C PHE A 348 -12.03 -15.13 -15.12
N ILE A 349 -10.92 -14.39 -15.24
CA ILE A 349 -10.95 -12.93 -15.35
C ILE A 349 -11.44 -12.55 -16.76
N ASN A 350 -12.12 -11.42 -16.92
CA ASN A 350 -12.63 -10.92 -18.21
C ASN A 350 -11.60 -11.01 -19.36
N SER A 351 -10.34 -10.64 -19.11
CA SER A 351 -9.28 -10.74 -20.12
C SER A 351 -9.01 -12.17 -20.57
N ARG A 352 -9.07 -13.14 -19.66
CA ARG A 352 -8.87 -14.56 -19.99
C ARG A 352 -10.12 -15.18 -20.62
N ALA A 353 -11.31 -14.83 -20.16
CA ALA A 353 -12.57 -15.24 -20.76
C ALA A 353 -12.67 -14.77 -22.23
N LEU A 354 -12.19 -13.55 -22.52
CA LEU A 354 -12.07 -13.03 -23.88
C LEU A 354 -11.16 -13.90 -24.76
N GLU A 355 -9.95 -14.22 -24.30
CA GLU A 355 -9.01 -15.06 -25.06
C GLU A 355 -9.59 -16.45 -25.39
N LEU A 356 -10.32 -17.04 -24.45
CA LEU A 356 -11.02 -18.31 -24.66
C LEU A 356 -12.19 -18.13 -25.66
N ALA A 357 -12.99 -17.08 -25.55
CA ALA A 357 -14.05 -16.80 -26.52
C ALA A 357 -13.51 -16.67 -27.96
N PHE A 358 -12.35 -16.03 -28.15
CA PHE A 358 -11.66 -15.97 -29.44
C PHE A 358 -11.30 -17.36 -29.98
N ARG A 359 -10.83 -18.27 -29.12
CA ARG A 359 -10.57 -19.68 -29.46
C ARG A 359 -11.84 -20.39 -29.91
N HIS A 360 -12.94 -20.25 -29.16
CA HIS A 360 -14.18 -20.99 -29.39
C HIS A 360 -14.96 -20.49 -30.62
N PHE A 361 -15.12 -19.18 -30.77
CA PHE A 361 -15.99 -18.60 -31.81
C PHE A 361 -15.25 -18.20 -33.08
N LEU A 362 -13.98 -17.81 -32.97
CA LEU A 362 -13.16 -17.43 -34.12
C LEU A 362 -12.06 -18.45 -34.44
N GLY A 363 -11.82 -19.46 -33.60
CA GLY A 363 -10.81 -20.48 -33.87
C GLY A 363 -9.36 -19.97 -33.87
N ARG A 364 -9.08 -18.77 -33.36
CA ARG A 364 -7.74 -18.16 -33.31
C ARG A 364 -7.54 -17.37 -32.01
N GLY A 365 -6.31 -16.94 -31.74
CA GLY A 365 -6.05 -15.96 -30.69
C GLY A 365 -6.28 -14.51 -31.17
N PRO A 366 -6.44 -13.55 -30.25
CA PRO A 366 -6.34 -12.13 -30.56
C PRO A 366 -5.02 -11.81 -31.28
N SER A 367 -5.09 -10.86 -32.20
CA SER A 367 -3.97 -10.52 -33.08
C SER A 367 -3.18 -9.34 -32.55
N SER A 368 -3.86 -8.26 -32.11
CA SER A 368 -3.26 -6.98 -31.69
C SER A 368 -3.69 -6.60 -30.27
N ARG A 369 -3.05 -5.57 -29.71
CA ARG A 369 -3.45 -5.00 -28.42
C ARG A 369 -4.79 -4.27 -28.54
N GLU A 370 -4.98 -3.58 -29.65
CA GLU A 370 -6.15 -2.76 -29.97
C GLU A 370 -7.39 -3.64 -30.10
N GLU A 371 -7.26 -4.81 -30.74
CA GLU A 371 -8.33 -5.81 -30.82
C GLU A 371 -8.73 -6.29 -29.42
N VAL A 372 -7.75 -6.62 -28.55
CA VAL A 372 -8.04 -7.02 -27.17
C VAL A 372 -8.75 -5.89 -26.42
N GLN A 373 -8.30 -4.64 -26.56
CA GLN A 373 -8.93 -3.50 -25.89
C GLN A 373 -10.39 -3.29 -26.35
N LYS A 374 -10.67 -3.38 -27.64
CA LYS A 374 -12.02 -3.25 -28.20
C LYS A 374 -12.99 -4.27 -27.60
N TYR A 375 -12.63 -5.55 -27.62
CA TYR A 375 -13.49 -6.60 -27.08
C TYR A 375 -13.51 -6.63 -25.55
N PHE A 376 -12.45 -6.13 -24.90
CA PHE A 376 -12.40 -5.97 -23.44
C PHE A 376 -13.35 -4.85 -22.96
N ASP A 377 -13.51 -3.77 -23.71
CA ASP A 377 -14.51 -2.73 -23.42
C ASP A 377 -15.93 -3.29 -23.54
N ILE A 378 -16.21 -4.08 -24.59
CA ILE A 378 -17.51 -4.72 -24.82
C ILE A 378 -17.88 -5.67 -23.67
N ILE A 379 -16.98 -6.60 -23.29
CA ILE A 379 -17.24 -7.54 -22.19
C ILE A 379 -17.39 -6.82 -20.85
N SER A 380 -16.71 -5.69 -20.65
CA SER A 380 -16.78 -4.93 -19.39
C SER A 380 -18.10 -4.18 -19.23
N ARG A 381 -18.71 -3.72 -20.34
CA ARG A 381 -20.02 -3.03 -20.33
C ARG A 381 -21.21 -3.98 -20.39
N GLY A 382 -21.15 -4.99 -21.27
CA GLY A 382 -22.28 -5.86 -21.61
C GLY A 382 -22.13 -7.32 -21.16
N GLY A 383 -21.05 -7.66 -20.45
CA GLY A 383 -20.78 -9.01 -19.97
C GLY A 383 -20.54 -10.02 -21.10
N GLN A 384 -20.70 -11.31 -20.76
CA GLN A 384 -20.50 -12.43 -21.67
C GLN A 384 -21.38 -12.36 -22.93
N ALA A 385 -22.67 -12.04 -22.78
CA ALA A 385 -23.61 -12.11 -23.91
C ALA A 385 -23.24 -11.12 -25.02
N ALA A 386 -22.90 -9.88 -24.65
CA ALA A 386 -22.47 -8.85 -25.59
C ALA A 386 -21.16 -9.21 -26.29
N LEU A 387 -20.22 -9.86 -25.58
CA LEU A 387 -18.98 -10.34 -26.20
C LEU A 387 -19.25 -11.41 -27.27
N ILE A 388 -20.13 -12.38 -26.98
CA ILE A 388 -20.46 -13.44 -27.95
C ILE A 388 -21.14 -12.84 -29.18
N ASP A 389 -22.08 -11.92 -28.99
CA ASP A 389 -22.72 -11.21 -30.10
C ASP A 389 -21.69 -10.49 -30.97
N ALA A 390 -20.82 -9.69 -30.35
CA ALA A 390 -19.79 -8.95 -31.08
C ALA A 390 -18.79 -9.82 -31.85
N LEU A 391 -18.52 -11.05 -31.39
CA LEU A 391 -17.66 -12.00 -32.10
C LEU A 391 -18.39 -12.66 -33.26
N VAL A 392 -19.62 -13.12 -33.04
CA VAL A 392 -20.42 -13.84 -34.05
C VAL A 392 -20.93 -12.90 -35.14
N ASP A 393 -21.18 -11.62 -34.81
CA ASP A 393 -21.60 -10.58 -35.77
C ASP A 393 -20.44 -9.90 -36.49
N SER A 394 -19.20 -10.31 -36.22
CA SER A 394 -18.05 -9.78 -36.94
C SER A 394 -18.03 -10.24 -38.40
N ASN A 395 -17.58 -9.35 -39.30
CA ASN A 395 -17.37 -9.70 -40.71
C ASN A 395 -16.41 -10.89 -40.87
N GLU A 396 -15.40 -10.99 -40.00
CA GLU A 396 -14.47 -12.12 -40.01
C GLU A 396 -15.19 -13.46 -39.74
N TYR A 397 -16.18 -13.49 -38.85
CA TYR A 397 -16.95 -14.71 -38.62
C TYR A 397 -17.71 -15.14 -39.89
N ALA A 398 -18.38 -14.18 -40.53
CA ALA A 398 -19.13 -14.42 -41.76
C ALA A 398 -18.21 -14.90 -42.90
N ASP A 399 -17.03 -14.31 -43.07
CA ASP A 399 -16.09 -14.67 -44.13
C ASP A 399 -15.54 -16.10 -43.99
N TYR A 400 -15.25 -16.55 -42.76
CA TYR A 400 -14.60 -17.85 -42.53
C TYR A 400 -15.57 -19.01 -42.34
N PHE A 401 -16.74 -18.75 -41.76
CA PHE A 401 -17.70 -19.78 -41.36
C PHE A 401 -19.07 -19.62 -42.04
N GLY A 402 -19.42 -18.40 -42.47
CA GLY A 402 -20.76 -18.08 -42.95
C GLY A 402 -21.81 -18.36 -41.87
N GLU A 403 -22.96 -18.90 -42.27
CA GLU A 403 -24.04 -19.25 -41.35
C GLU A 403 -24.22 -20.75 -41.15
N GLU A 404 -23.63 -21.58 -42.02
CA GLU A 404 -23.84 -23.03 -42.06
C GLU A 404 -22.66 -23.83 -41.47
N THR A 405 -21.45 -23.26 -41.46
CA THR A 405 -20.23 -23.99 -41.06
C THR A 405 -20.01 -23.86 -39.57
N VAL A 406 -19.73 -24.98 -38.90
CA VAL A 406 -19.27 -24.98 -37.51
C VAL A 406 -17.91 -24.28 -37.42
N PRO A 407 -17.68 -23.38 -36.44
CA PRO A 407 -16.37 -22.78 -36.25
C PRO A 407 -15.28 -23.85 -36.08
N TYR A 408 -14.07 -23.58 -36.58
CA TYR A 408 -12.97 -24.53 -36.55
C TYR A 408 -11.65 -23.84 -36.17
N LEU A 409 -10.75 -24.58 -35.55
CA LEU A 409 -9.44 -24.07 -35.14
C LEU A 409 -8.54 -23.78 -36.35
N ARG A 410 -8.08 -22.53 -36.43
CA ARG A 410 -7.20 -21.98 -37.48
C ARG A 410 -5.74 -22.11 -37.06
N GLY A 411 -5.26 -23.36 -37.05
CA GLY A 411 -3.89 -23.71 -36.69
C GLY A 411 -2.88 -23.59 -37.85
N LEU A 412 -1.66 -24.08 -37.61
CA LEU A 412 -0.59 -24.11 -38.60
C LEU A 412 -1.03 -24.89 -39.86
N GLY A 413 -0.73 -24.33 -41.04
CA GLY A 413 -1.04 -24.96 -42.33
C GLY A 413 -2.43 -24.64 -42.89
N GLN A 414 -3.42 -24.37 -42.04
CA GLN A 414 -4.78 -24.01 -42.49
C GLN A 414 -4.86 -22.59 -43.05
N GLU A 415 -4.12 -21.65 -42.44
CA GLU A 415 -3.97 -20.27 -42.89
C GLU A 415 -2.57 -19.74 -42.59
N ALA A 416 -2.22 -18.60 -43.19
CA ALA A 416 -0.97 -17.90 -42.89
C ALA A 416 -0.99 -17.39 -41.44
N GLN A 417 -0.01 -17.80 -40.63
CA GLN A 417 0.09 -17.45 -39.22
C GLN A 417 0.97 -16.21 -39.01
N GLU A 418 0.57 -15.33 -38.10
CA GLU A 418 1.40 -14.17 -37.75
C GLU A 418 2.45 -14.57 -36.70
N CYS A 419 3.65 -14.00 -36.81
CA CYS A 419 4.71 -14.25 -35.83
C CYS A 419 4.47 -13.53 -34.49
N ARG A 420 3.63 -12.49 -34.48
CA ARG A 420 3.36 -11.61 -33.33
C ARG A 420 2.70 -12.35 -32.16
N ASN A 421 1.83 -13.33 -32.42
CA ASN A 421 1.14 -14.11 -31.40
C ASN A 421 1.44 -15.61 -31.50
N TRP A 422 2.54 -16.00 -32.15
CA TRP A 422 2.90 -17.39 -32.45
C TRP A 422 2.81 -18.31 -31.23
N GLY A 423 3.60 -18.05 -30.17
CA GLY A 423 3.60 -18.87 -28.96
C GLY A 423 2.23 -18.93 -28.26
N PRO A 424 1.62 -17.78 -27.92
CA PRO A 424 0.32 -17.74 -27.25
C PRO A 424 -0.80 -18.42 -28.05
N GLN A 425 -0.79 -18.31 -29.39
CA GLN A 425 -1.77 -18.99 -30.22
C GLN A 425 -1.60 -20.51 -30.19
N GLN A 426 -0.37 -21.02 -30.29
CA GLN A 426 -0.13 -22.46 -30.24
C GLN A 426 -0.51 -23.06 -28.88
N ASP A 427 -0.27 -22.33 -27.80
CA ASP A 427 -0.69 -22.74 -26.45
C ASP A 427 -2.21 -22.63 -26.25
N LEU A 428 -2.87 -21.65 -26.87
CA LEU A 428 -4.32 -21.47 -26.81
C LEU A 428 -5.06 -22.63 -27.49
N LEU A 429 -4.52 -23.16 -28.59
CA LEU A 429 -5.14 -24.24 -29.35
C LEU A 429 -5.01 -25.63 -28.69
N ARG A 430 -4.38 -25.73 -27.51
CA ARG A 430 -4.26 -26.98 -26.74
C ARG A 430 -5.41 -27.15 -25.76
N TYR A 431 -5.69 -28.40 -25.37
CA TYR A 431 -6.64 -28.72 -24.30
C TYR A 431 -6.21 -28.15 -22.94
N SER A 432 -4.93 -27.82 -22.77
CA SER A 432 -4.40 -27.25 -21.53
C SER A 432 -4.75 -25.77 -21.34
N ALA A 433 -5.31 -25.11 -22.35
CA ALA A 433 -5.57 -23.67 -22.33
C ALA A 433 -6.50 -23.24 -21.17
N PRO A 434 -7.64 -23.90 -20.85
CA PRO A 434 -8.51 -23.49 -19.74
C PRO A 434 -7.87 -23.60 -18.36
N PHE A 435 -6.78 -24.37 -18.20
CA PHE A 435 -6.08 -24.46 -16.93
C PHE A 435 -5.19 -23.23 -16.67
N ARG A 436 -4.86 -22.44 -17.69
CA ARG A 436 -4.18 -21.16 -17.49
C ARG A 436 -5.17 -20.07 -17.10
N LYS A 437 -5.00 -19.53 -15.89
CA LYS A 437 -5.86 -18.46 -15.33
C LYS A 437 -5.38 -17.05 -15.66
N ILE A 438 -4.10 -16.88 -15.93
CA ILE A 438 -3.48 -15.60 -16.27
C ILE A 438 -3.67 -15.33 -17.77
N PRO A 439 -4.08 -14.12 -18.18
CA PRO A 439 -4.22 -13.78 -19.59
C PRO A 439 -2.86 -13.75 -20.30
N GLN A 440 -2.81 -14.29 -21.51
CA GLN A 440 -1.57 -14.44 -22.29
C GLN A 440 -1.35 -13.30 -23.29
N PHE A 441 -2.40 -12.88 -23.98
CA PHE A 441 -2.26 -12.00 -25.14
C PHE A 441 -2.04 -10.56 -24.70
N ILE A 442 -2.85 -10.05 -23.76
CA ILE A 442 -2.69 -8.68 -23.27
C ILE A 442 -1.34 -8.47 -22.59
N THR A 443 -0.86 -9.46 -21.82
CA THR A 443 0.42 -9.40 -21.12
C THR A 443 1.58 -9.43 -22.11
N THR A 444 1.52 -10.30 -23.13
CA THR A 444 2.55 -10.38 -24.18
C THR A 444 2.59 -9.12 -25.04
N PHE A 445 1.43 -8.62 -25.50
CA PHE A 445 1.36 -7.41 -26.33
C PHE A 445 1.78 -6.15 -25.56
N ALA A 446 1.43 -6.04 -24.27
CA ALA A 446 1.92 -4.96 -23.43
C ALA A 446 3.44 -5.04 -23.26
N ALA A 447 3.97 -6.24 -23.02
CA ALA A 447 5.40 -6.48 -22.80
C ALA A 447 6.25 -6.19 -24.05
N TYR A 448 5.71 -6.32 -25.27
CA TYR A 448 6.44 -5.90 -26.49
C TYR A 448 6.80 -4.41 -26.50
N ASN A 449 5.96 -3.57 -25.89
CA ASN A 449 6.15 -2.13 -25.86
C ASN A 449 6.87 -1.65 -24.59
N GLN A 450 6.93 -2.48 -23.55
CA GLN A 450 7.58 -2.16 -22.27
C GLN A 450 9.08 -2.56 -22.26
N PRO A 451 9.90 -1.97 -21.37
CA PRO A 451 11.27 -2.44 -21.13
C PRO A 451 11.31 -3.90 -20.63
N LEU A 452 12.51 -4.47 -20.52
CA LEU A 452 12.68 -5.80 -19.95
C LEU A 452 12.02 -5.87 -18.56
N PRO A 453 11.26 -6.95 -18.25
CA PRO A 453 10.59 -7.09 -16.97
C PRO A 453 11.59 -7.33 -15.84
N ASP A 454 11.23 -6.93 -14.62
CA ASP A 454 11.96 -7.34 -13.41
C ASP A 454 11.62 -8.79 -13.07
N GLN A 455 12.47 -9.72 -13.51
CA GLN A 455 12.41 -11.14 -13.16
C GLN A 455 13.79 -11.77 -13.30
N HIS A 456 13.97 -12.98 -12.78
CA HIS A 456 15.18 -13.75 -13.02
C HIS A 456 15.44 -13.97 -14.53
N VAL A 457 16.73 -14.00 -14.90
CA VAL A 457 17.22 -14.13 -16.29
C VAL A 457 16.68 -15.37 -17.00
N TYR A 458 16.49 -16.46 -16.26
CA TYR A 458 15.96 -17.74 -16.77
C TYR A 458 14.44 -17.90 -16.69
N GLY A 459 13.72 -16.82 -16.36
CA GLY A 459 12.26 -16.77 -16.26
C GLY A 459 11.77 -16.63 -14.82
N SER A 460 10.53 -16.17 -14.68
CA SER A 460 9.89 -15.82 -13.41
C SER A 460 9.83 -16.95 -12.37
N GLY A 461 9.80 -18.21 -12.80
CA GLY A 461 9.76 -19.37 -11.89
C GLY A 461 11.09 -19.69 -11.17
N ASN A 462 12.17 -18.97 -11.48
CA ASN A 462 13.49 -19.18 -10.89
C ASN A 462 13.79 -18.28 -9.68
N ASP A 463 12.98 -17.25 -9.43
CA ASP A 463 13.08 -16.49 -8.19
C ASP A 463 12.31 -17.21 -7.07
N PRO A 464 12.90 -17.42 -5.89
CA PRO A 464 12.16 -17.89 -4.72
C PRO A 464 11.29 -16.75 -4.16
N LEU A 465 10.26 -17.12 -3.39
CA LEU A 465 9.53 -16.14 -2.59
C LEU A 465 10.44 -15.59 -1.47
N GLU A 466 10.46 -14.26 -1.29
CA GLU A 466 11.32 -13.55 -0.33
C GLU A 466 10.76 -13.57 1.10
N ILE A 467 10.69 -14.78 1.66
CA ILE A 467 10.19 -15.10 3.00
C ILE A 467 11.32 -15.56 3.94
N GLN A 468 11.05 -15.58 5.25
CA GLN A 468 12.05 -15.92 6.27
C GLN A 468 12.61 -17.34 6.13
N PHE A 469 11.77 -18.34 5.87
CA PHE A 469 12.15 -19.74 5.75
C PHE A 469 11.59 -20.41 4.50
N GLY A 470 12.29 -21.43 4.03
CA GLY A 470 11.84 -22.29 2.94
C GLY A 470 12.28 -21.82 1.56
N ALA A 471 12.78 -22.76 0.76
CA ALA A 471 13.08 -22.55 -0.65
C ALA A 471 11.82 -22.79 -1.49
N ILE A 472 10.85 -21.87 -1.37
CA ILE A 472 9.56 -21.97 -2.05
C ILE A 472 9.65 -21.24 -3.40
N PHE A 473 9.49 -22.01 -4.47
CA PHE A 473 9.39 -21.49 -5.83
C PHE A 473 7.96 -21.68 -6.35
N PRO A 474 7.41 -20.71 -7.09
CA PRO A 474 6.14 -20.89 -7.79
C PRO A 474 6.17 -22.16 -8.67
N LYS A 475 5.21 -23.06 -8.49
CA LYS A 475 5.09 -24.27 -9.32
C LYS A 475 4.53 -23.90 -10.70
N GLU A 476 5.38 -24.01 -11.72
CA GLU A 476 5.01 -23.76 -13.12
C GLU A 476 3.92 -24.70 -13.65
N THR A 477 3.65 -25.84 -12.99
CA THR A 477 2.65 -26.83 -13.44
C THR A 477 1.24 -26.63 -12.87
N ARG A 478 1.10 -25.99 -11.69
CA ARG A 478 -0.20 -25.85 -10.99
C ARG A 478 -1.00 -24.64 -11.46
N ASN A 479 -0.35 -23.69 -12.14
CA ASN A 479 -0.92 -22.54 -12.85
C ASN A 479 0.16 -22.01 -13.81
N PRO A 480 0.23 -22.49 -15.07
CA PRO A 480 1.36 -22.20 -15.96
C PRO A 480 1.44 -20.71 -16.28
N SER A 481 2.45 -20.05 -15.71
CA SER A 481 2.77 -18.64 -15.89
C SER A 481 4.17 -18.49 -16.48
N SER A 482 4.45 -19.18 -17.59
CA SER A 482 5.69 -18.92 -18.31
C SER A 482 5.64 -17.49 -18.87
N SER A 483 6.57 -16.65 -18.41
CA SER A 483 6.80 -15.28 -18.90
C SER A 483 8.23 -15.16 -19.43
N PRO A 484 8.58 -15.87 -20.52
CA PRO A 484 9.95 -15.85 -21.02
C PRO A 484 10.31 -14.43 -21.53
N ALA A 485 11.47 -13.93 -21.12
CA ALA A 485 12.02 -12.68 -21.62
C ALA A 485 13.46 -12.90 -22.12
N PRO A 486 13.85 -12.28 -23.25
CA PRO A 486 15.17 -12.45 -23.83
C PRO A 486 16.22 -11.59 -23.12
N PHE A 487 16.74 -12.07 -21.99
CA PHE A 487 17.88 -11.42 -21.33
C PHE A 487 19.20 -11.74 -22.04
N SER A 488 19.98 -10.71 -22.35
CA SER A 488 21.33 -10.87 -22.90
C SER A 488 22.31 -11.39 -21.83
N LYS A 489 23.54 -11.70 -22.24
CA LYS A 489 24.60 -12.09 -21.30
C LYS A 489 24.91 -10.96 -20.32
N ASP A 490 24.93 -9.72 -20.80
CA ASP A 490 25.42 -8.54 -20.08
C ASP A 490 24.25 -7.73 -19.50
N THR A 491 23.38 -8.40 -18.73
CA THR A 491 22.25 -7.77 -18.03
C THR A 491 22.50 -7.73 -16.55
N LYS A 492 22.14 -6.60 -15.92
CA LYS A 492 22.18 -6.43 -14.46
C LYS A 492 20.79 -6.05 -13.95
N ARG A 493 20.28 -6.84 -13.02
CA ARG A 493 19.00 -6.64 -12.33
C ARG A 493 19.13 -5.50 -11.33
N ILE A 494 18.07 -4.70 -11.23
CA ILE A 494 17.98 -3.63 -10.25
C ILE A 494 17.58 -4.25 -8.92
N LEU A 495 18.49 -4.21 -7.94
CA LEU A 495 18.26 -4.70 -6.60
C LEU A 495 18.08 -3.52 -5.64
N ILE A 496 17.10 -3.64 -4.74
CA ILE A 496 16.76 -2.62 -3.75
C ILE A 496 17.49 -2.95 -2.45
N HIS A 497 18.29 -2.02 -1.95
CA HIS A 497 19.03 -2.20 -0.71
C HIS A 497 18.07 -2.23 0.50
N GLN A 498 18.25 -3.20 1.41
CA GLN A 498 17.51 -3.32 2.65
C GLN A 498 18.12 -2.44 3.75
N GLY A 499 17.79 -1.15 3.69
CA GLY A 499 18.31 -0.10 4.55
C GLY A 499 18.26 1.24 3.83
N PRO A 500 19.09 2.22 4.19
CA PRO A 500 19.19 3.48 3.45
C PRO A 500 19.55 3.23 1.97
N GLY A 501 18.71 3.69 1.03
CA GLY A 501 18.94 3.47 -0.40
C GLY A 501 20.25 4.07 -0.93
N ILE A 502 20.81 5.06 -0.25
CA ILE A 502 22.11 5.67 -0.55
C ILE A 502 23.30 4.71 -0.37
N ASN A 503 23.12 3.63 0.40
CA ASN A 503 24.16 2.62 0.62
C ASN A 503 24.11 1.49 -0.42
N ASN A 504 23.39 1.68 -1.53
CA ASN A 504 23.39 0.71 -2.62
C ASN A 504 24.81 0.55 -3.20
N GLN A 505 25.32 -0.68 -3.20
CA GLN A 505 26.69 -1.01 -3.58
C GLN A 505 27.00 -0.75 -5.06
N ASN A 506 25.96 -0.56 -5.88
CA ASN A 506 26.12 -0.17 -7.27
C ASN A 506 26.64 1.28 -7.41
N SER A 507 26.16 2.19 -6.56
CA SER A 507 26.58 3.60 -6.56
C SER A 507 27.65 3.91 -5.51
N LYS A 508 27.68 3.15 -4.40
CA LYS A 508 28.63 3.33 -3.29
C LYS A 508 29.24 1.99 -2.86
N PRO A 509 30.21 1.44 -3.62
CA PRO A 509 30.83 0.14 -3.30
C PRO A 509 31.50 0.09 -1.92
N GLN A 510 32.05 1.21 -1.46
CA GLN A 510 32.67 1.34 -0.13
C GLN A 510 31.69 1.11 1.03
N ALA A 511 30.37 1.18 0.79
CA ALA A 511 29.36 0.98 1.82
C ALA A 511 29.05 -0.51 2.11
N ARG A 512 29.72 -1.47 1.46
CA ARG A 512 29.47 -2.92 1.65
C ARG A 512 29.58 -3.39 3.10
N GLY A 513 30.58 -2.88 3.84
CA GLY A 513 30.77 -3.19 5.27
C GLY A 513 30.00 -2.27 6.21
N ALA A 514 29.26 -1.28 5.69
CA ALA A 514 28.48 -0.37 6.51
C ALA A 514 27.17 -1.03 6.96
N PHE A 515 26.89 -0.98 8.26
CA PHE A 515 25.68 -1.58 8.80
C PHE A 515 24.42 -0.81 8.37
N PRO A 516 23.29 -1.50 8.14
CA PRO A 516 22.08 -0.90 7.59
C PRO A 516 21.28 -0.04 8.58
N GLY A 517 21.68 0.03 9.86
CA GLY A 517 21.01 0.80 10.90
C GLY A 517 19.61 0.28 11.24
N THR A 518 18.70 1.17 11.66
CA THR A 518 17.34 0.82 12.08
C THR A 518 16.39 0.49 10.92
N LEU A 519 16.76 0.84 9.68
CA LEU A 519 15.94 0.64 8.48
C LEU A 519 16.16 -0.72 7.82
N GLY A 520 17.18 -1.49 8.22
CA GLY A 520 17.48 -2.80 7.64
C GLY A 520 17.46 -3.94 8.65
N ALA A 521 18.07 -5.06 8.28
CA ALA A 521 18.11 -6.25 9.11
C ALA A 521 18.98 -6.04 10.37
N LYS A 522 18.61 -6.72 11.46
CA LYS A 522 19.43 -6.75 12.68
C LYS A 522 20.72 -7.51 12.42
N VAL A 523 21.85 -6.88 12.73
CA VAL A 523 23.18 -7.47 12.56
C VAL A 523 23.63 -8.13 13.86
N PHE A 524 24.14 -9.35 13.76
CA PHE A 524 24.73 -10.09 14.87
C PHE A 524 26.23 -10.25 14.61
N ARG A 525 27.05 -9.82 15.57
CA ARG A 525 28.52 -9.90 15.49
C ARG A 525 29.06 -10.54 16.75
N LEU A 526 30.06 -11.39 16.59
CA LEU A 526 30.80 -11.99 17.70
C LEU A 526 32.07 -11.17 17.94
N ASP A 527 31.98 -10.16 18.81
CA ASP A 527 33.16 -9.38 19.20
C ASP A 527 34.02 -10.17 20.18
N GLN A 528 35.05 -10.85 19.66
CA GLN A 528 36.16 -11.32 20.49
C GLN A 528 37.08 -10.11 20.74
N VAL A 529 36.93 -9.42 21.87
CA VAL A 529 37.90 -8.39 22.28
C VAL A 529 38.87 -9.00 23.29
N PRO A 530 40.14 -9.28 22.94
CA PRO A 530 41.19 -9.46 23.94
C PRO A 530 41.50 -8.08 24.54
N SER A 531 41.38 -7.93 25.86
CA SER A 531 41.86 -6.71 26.53
C SER A 531 43.40 -6.69 26.56
N THR A 532 44.05 -6.28 25.47
CA THR A 532 45.50 -5.98 25.48
C THR A 532 45.88 -4.87 24.51
N LEU A 533 45.80 -3.60 24.96
CA LEU A 533 46.91 -2.64 25.02
C LEU A 533 46.41 -1.23 25.42
N SER A 534 46.40 -0.95 26.73
CA SER A 534 46.84 0.34 27.26
C SER A 534 47.40 0.08 28.67
N ARG A 535 48.65 0.47 28.88
CA ARG A 535 49.46 0.12 30.07
C ARG A 535 48.92 0.80 31.33
N GLY A 536 48.67 -0.01 32.37
CA GLY A 536 48.73 0.45 33.76
C GLY A 536 47.69 -0.18 34.70
N THR A 537 48.17 -1.05 35.59
CA THR A 537 47.57 -1.51 36.87
C THR A 537 46.37 -2.48 36.86
N GLY A 538 46.56 -3.61 37.54
CA GLY A 538 45.49 -4.34 38.26
C GLY A 538 45.17 -5.75 37.78
N GLN A 539 45.45 -6.74 38.62
CA GLN A 539 45.15 -8.16 38.44
C GLN A 539 43.68 -8.46 38.09
N GLY A 540 43.48 -9.52 37.29
CA GLY A 540 42.22 -10.28 37.21
C GLY A 540 41.34 -9.95 36.01
N ALA A 541 41.76 -10.34 34.80
CA ALA A 541 40.86 -10.40 33.65
C ALA A 541 40.34 -11.84 33.50
N SER A 542 39.32 -12.19 34.28
CA SER A 542 38.47 -13.33 33.94
C SER A 542 37.78 -13.02 32.62
N VAL A 543 37.92 -13.95 31.69
CA VAL A 543 37.28 -13.96 30.38
C VAL A 543 35.77 -13.77 30.55
N LYS A 544 35.24 -12.58 30.27
CA LYS A 544 33.79 -12.34 30.24
C LYS A 544 33.23 -12.72 28.87
N TYR A 545 33.22 -14.01 28.56
CA TYR A 545 32.24 -14.56 27.62
C TYR A 545 30.90 -14.58 28.34
N SER A 546 29.93 -13.75 27.94
CA SER A 546 28.56 -14.06 28.32
C SER A 546 28.12 -15.18 27.38
N GLU A 547 27.98 -16.40 27.90
CA GLU A 547 27.45 -17.57 27.19
C GLU A 547 26.12 -17.26 26.47
N SER A 548 25.36 -16.31 27.02
CA SER A 548 24.14 -15.79 26.41
C SER A 548 24.36 -15.03 25.08
N SER A 549 25.50 -14.36 24.89
CA SER A 549 25.81 -13.58 23.68
C SER A 549 26.28 -14.47 22.53
N THR A 550 27.15 -15.46 22.81
CA THR A 550 27.58 -16.47 21.83
C THR A 550 26.40 -17.32 21.38
N GLN A 551 25.53 -17.74 22.31
CA GLN A 551 24.34 -18.52 21.96
C GLN A 551 23.33 -17.73 21.11
N ALA A 552 23.23 -16.41 21.30
CA ALA A 552 22.42 -15.56 20.43
C ALA A 552 22.98 -15.49 19.00
N VAL A 553 24.31 -15.46 18.84
CA VAL A 553 24.98 -15.52 17.53
C VAL A 553 24.78 -16.88 16.87
N ILE A 554 24.93 -17.98 17.60
CA ILE A 554 24.67 -19.34 17.11
C ILE A 554 23.22 -19.46 16.61
N LYS A 555 22.27 -19.00 17.41
CA LYS A 555 20.85 -18.99 17.03
C LYS A 555 20.61 -18.14 15.77
N ALA A 556 21.21 -16.95 15.70
CA ALA A 556 21.11 -16.09 14.52
C ALA A 556 21.72 -16.76 13.27
N ALA A 557 22.84 -17.48 13.40
CA ALA A 557 23.46 -18.21 12.30
C ALA A 557 22.56 -19.34 11.77
N TYR A 558 21.89 -20.10 12.64
CA TYR A 558 20.90 -21.09 12.22
C TYR A 558 19.68 -20.44 11.51
N LEU A 559 19.15 -19.35 12.07
CA LEU A 559 18.04 -18.61 11.46
C LEU A 559 18.43 -18.04 10.09
N GLN A 560 19.67 -17.58 9.92
CA GLN A 560 20.14 -17.09 8.63
C GLN A 560 20.28 -18.21 7.59
N VAL A 561 21.03 -19.27 7.93
CA VAL A 561 21.40 -20.34 6.99
C VAL A 561 20.20 -21.24 6.66
N PHE A 562 19.44 -21.64 7.68
CA PHE A 562 18.29 -22.54 7.50
C PHE A 562 16.95 -21.81 7.41
N GLY A 563 16.87 -20.53 7.80
CA GLY A 563 15.62 -19.76 7.82
C GLY A 563 14.77 -19.99 9.08
N ARG A 564 15.07 -21.02 9.86
CA ARG A 564 14.31 -21.46 11.05
C ARG A 564 15.25 -22.07 12.08
N ASP A 565 14.77 -22.18 13.31
CA ASP A 565 15.40 -23.05 14.29
C ASP A 565 15.32 -24.51 13.81
N VAL A 566 16.44 -25.22 13.95
CA VAL A 566 16.63 -26.59 13.51
C VAL A 566 16.07 -27.55 14.57
N TYR A 567 15.56 -28.72 14.15
CA TYR A 567 14.99 -29.69 15.09
C TYR A 567 16.04 -30.26 16.04
N GLU A 568 15.60 -30.77 17.20
CA GLU A 568 16.48 -31.47 18.12
C GLU A 568 17.12 -32.69 17.43
N GLY A 569 18.44 -32.84 17.57
CA GLY A 569 19.24 -33.87 16.87
C GLY A 569 19.79 -33.45 15.50
N GLN A 570 19.31 -32.35 14.90
CA GLN A 570 19.84 -31.81 13.63
C GLN A 570 20.88 -30.69 13.84
N ARG A 571 21.10 -30.26 15.09
CA ARG A 571 22.12 -29.26 15.46
C ARG A 571 23.53 -29.84 15.35
N LEU A 572 24.46 -29.05 14.81
CA LEU A 572 25.87 -29.39 14.72
C LEU A 572 26.61 -29.04 16.02
N LYS A 573 26.36 -29.81 17.09
CA LYS A 573 26.94 -29.56 18.43
C LYS A 573 28.46 -29.39 18.41
N VAL A 574 29.18 -30.19 17.63
CA VAL A 574 30.65 -30.09 17.51
C VAL A 574 31.07 -28.73 16.96
N ALA A 575 30.37 -28.19 15.97
CA ALA A 575 30.68 -26.89 15.40
C ALA A 575 30.33 -25.75 16.36
N GLU A 576 29.26 -25.91 17.14
CA GLU A 576 28.85 -24.94 18.18
C GLU A 576 29.92 -24.83 19.27
N ILE A 577 30.37 -25.96 19.81
CA ILE A 577 31.43 -26.01 20.84
C ILE A 577 32.72 -25.36 20.31
N LYS A 578 33.10 -25.63 19.06
CA LYS A 578 34.28 -25.00 18.45
C LYS A 578 34.16 -23.48 18.33
N LEU A 579 32.97 -22.96 18.01
CA LEU A 579 32.73 -21.53 17.95
C LEU A 579 32.73 -20.90 19.36
N GLU A 580 32.13 -21.57 20.33
CA GLU A 580 32.11 -21.14 21.74
C GLU A 580 33.52 -21.10 22.35
N ASN A 581 34.37 -22.06 21.99
CA ASN A 581 35.79 -22.10 22.37
C ASN A 581 36.66 -21.08 21.61
N GLY A 582 36.13 -20.47 20.55
CA GLY A 582 36.90 -19.58 19.66
C GLY A 582 37.90 -20.29 18.75
N GLU A 583 37.78 -21.61 18.54
CA GLU A 583 38.62 -22.39 17.61
C GLU A 583 38.32 -22.10 16.14
N ILE A 584 37.10 -21.61 15.86
CA ILE A 584 36.63 -21.24 14.52
C ILE A 584 35.99 -19.86 14.53
N THR A 585 36.04 -19.18 13.40
CA THR A 585 35.36 -17.89 13.19
C THR A 585 33.87 -18.08 12.88
N VAL A 586 33.08 -17.00 12.93
CA VAL A 586 31.67 -17.04 12.50
C VAL A 586 31.58 -17.43 11.01
N ARG A 587 32.51 -16.95 10.18
CA ARG A 587 32.62 -17.36 8.77
C ARG A 587 32.80 -18.87 8.62
N ASP A 588 33.71 -19.48 9.38
CA ASP A 588 33.97 -20.91 9.34
C ASP A 588 32.79 -21.72 9.88
N PHE A 589 32.12 -21.21 10.92
CA PHE A 589 30.87 -21.79 11.41
C PHE A 589 29.77 -21.79 10.34
N ILE A 590 29.56 -20.67 9.63
CA ILE A 590 28.61 -20.58 8.51
C ILE A 590 29.01 -21.54 7.38
N ARG A 591 30.31 -21.68 7.08
CA ARG A 591 30.83 -22.65 6.10
C ARG A 591 30.47 -24.09 6.49
N MET A 592 30.66 -24.46 7.76
CA MET A 592 30.30 -25.80 8.26
C MET A 592 28.77 -26.04 8.21
N LEU A 593 27.96 -25.05 8.58
CA LEU A 593 26.49 -25.15 8.48
C LEU A 593 26.04 -25.35 7.02
N ALA A 594 26.58 -24.57 6.09
CA ALA A 594 26.24 -24.64 4.67
C ALA A 594 26.74 -25.94 4.00
N LYS A 595 27.86 -26.51 4.44
CA LYS A 595 28.36 -27.80 3.97
C LYS A 595 27.70 -29.01 4.64
N SER A 596 26.81 -28.81 5.61
CA SER A 596 26.14 -29.91 6.30
C SER A 596 25.22 -30.72 5.38
N ASP A 597 25.07 -32.01 5.69
CA ASP A 597 24.13 -32.88 4.99
C ASP A 597 22.68 -32.40 5.09
N LEU A 598 22.31 -31.77 6.21
CA LEU A 598 20.99 -31.19 6.40
C LEU A 598 20.73 -30.10 5.36
N PHE A 599 21.67 -29.15 5.23
CA PHE A 599 21.56 -28.05 4.28
C PHE A 599 21.50 -28.55 2.83
N ARG A 600 22.36 -29.52 2.48
CA ARG A 600 22.37 -30.16 1.16
C ARG A 600 21.04 -30.85 0.83
N LYS A 601 20.49 -31.63 1.75
CA LYS A 601 19.18 -32.31 1.55
C LYS A 601 18.05 -31.30 1.37
N MET A 602 18.08 -30.19 2.12
CA MET A 602 17.03 -29.16 2.06
C MET A 602 17.08 -28.32 0.79
N TYR A 603 18.27 -27.83 0.40
CA TYR A 603 18.40 -26.74 -0.58
C TYR A 603 19.20 -27.10 -1.84
N TRP A 604 19.79 -28.29 -1.92
CA TRP A 604 20.52 -28.73 -3.12
C TRP A 604 19.82 -29.91 -3.80
N THR A 605 19.62 -31.02 -3.09
CA THR A 605 19.12 -32.27 -3.69
C THR A 605 17.69 -32.15 -4.22
N SER A 606 16.84 -31.34 -3.58
CA SER A 606 15.41 -31.20 -3.89
C SER A 606 15.12 -30.16 -4.98
N LEU A 607 16.09 -29.31 -5.32
CA LEU A 607 15.90 -28.14 -6.17
C LEU A 607 16.59 -28.31 -7.53
N TYR A 608 16.05 -27.63 -8.55
CA TYR A 608 16.77 -27.42 -9.80
C TYR A 608 18.07 -26.65 -9.54
N VAL A 609 19.17 -27.01 -10.21
CA VAL A 609 20.52 -26.48 -9.94
C VAL A 609 20.56 -24.95 -9.90
N CYS A 610 19.99 -24.25 -10.89
CA CYS A 610 19.99 -22.78 -10.88
C CYS A 610 19.10 -22.20 -9.76
N LYS A 611 18.00 -22.88 -9.39
CA LYS A 611 17.15 -22.48 -8.25
C LYS A 611 17.90 -22.66 -6.93
N ALA A 612 18.66 -23.74 -6.80
CA ALA A 612 19.53 -23.99 -5.65
C ALA A 612 20.62 -22.91 -5.54
N VAL A 613 21.33 -22.62 -6.63
CA VAL A 613 22.36 -21.57 -6.70
C VAL A 613 21.77 -20.22 -6.28
N GLU A 614 20.65 -19.80 -6.87
CA GLU A 614 19.99 -18.53 -6.55
C GLU A 614 19.57 -18.45 -5.06
N TYR A 615 19.01 -19.54 -4.51
CA TYR A 615 18.58 -19.55 -3.10
C TYR A 615 19.76 -19.55 -2.11
N ILE A 616 20.80 -20.36 -2.37
CA ILE A 616 22.01 -20.41 -1.53
C ILE A 616 22.73 -19.07 -1.58
N HIS A 617 22.81 -18.45 -2.76
CA HIS A 617 23.38 -17.12 -2.94
C HIS A 617 22.67 -16.08 -2.05
N ARG A 618 21.33 -16.09 -2.00
CA ARG A 618 20.56 -15.22 -1.10
C ARG A 618 20.87 -15.45 0.38
N ARG A 619 21.04 -16.71 0.80
CA ARG A 619 21.32 -17.05 2.21
C ARG A 619 22.73 -16.68 2.66
N LEU A 620 23.73 -16.89 1.81
CA LEU A 620 25.13 -16.66 2.17
C LEU A 620 25.60 -15.22 1.89
N LEU A 621 25.17 -14.61 0.77
CA LEU A 621 25.57 -13.26 0.39
C LEU A 621 24.52 -12.19 0.72
N GLY A 622 23.32 -12.58 1.17
CA GLY A 622 22.27 -11.65 1.56
C GLY A 622 21.60 -10.92 0.38
N ARG A 623 21.80 -11.37 -0.86
CA ARG A 623 21.20 -10.78 -2.05
C ARG A 623 20.91 -11.81 -3.13
N PRO A 624 19.98 -11.56 -4.07
CA PRO A 624 19.86 -12.34 -5.30
C PRO A 624 21.05 -12.12 -6.25
N THR A 625 21.18 -12.98 -7.26
CA THR A 625 22.16 -12.78 -8.33
C THR A 625 21.83 -11.53 -9.14
N TYR A 626 22.87 -10.84 -9.63
CA TYR A 626 22.71 -9.65 -10.46
C TYR A 626 22.26 -9.98 -11.87
N GLY A 627 22.63 -11.13 -12.41
CA GLY A 627 22.30 -11.44 -13.80
C GLY A 627 22.97 -12.70 -14.30
N ARG A 628 23.04 -12.81 -15.63
CA ARG A 628 23.38 -14.07 -16.30
C ARG A 628 24.83 -14.48 -16.10
N GLN A 629 25.77 -13.53 -16.16
CA GLN A 629 27.20 -13.83 -16.02
C GLN A 629 27.52 -14.47 -14.66
N GLU A 630 26.97 -13.89 -13.59
CA GLU A 630 27.16 -14.38 -12.22
C GLU A 630 26.60 -15.79 -12.07
N ASN A 631 25.35 -16.01 -12.50
CA ASN A 631 24.72 -17.31 -12.40
C ASN A 631 25.44 -18.38 -13.25
N ASN A 632 25.90 -18.03 -14.45
CA ASN A 632 26.67 -18.95 -15.30
C ASN A 632 28.00 -19.36 -14.66
N LYS A 633 28.73 -18.40 -14.06
CA LYS A 633 29.97 -18.68 -13.36
C LYS A 633 29.76 -19.72 -12.26
N TYR A 634 28.70 -19.56 -11.47
CA TYR A 634 28.39 -20.50 -10.40
C TYR A 634 27.88 -21.84 -10.93
N PHE A 635 27.07 -21.83 -12.00
CA PHE A 635 26.64 -23.05 -12.68
C PHE A 635 27.83 -23.87 -13.21
N ASP A 636 28.83 -23.22 -13.81
CA ASP A 636 30.05 -23.88 -14.29
C ASP A 636 30.86 -24.52 -13.15
N ILE A 637 30.94 -23.84 -11.99
CA ILE A 637 31.58 -24.40 -10.78
C ILE A 637 30.80 -25.62 -10.29
N CYS A 638 29.47 -25.54 -10.23
CA CYS A 638 28.62 -26.67 -9.86
C CYS A 638 28.80 -27.86 -10.79
N ALA A 639 28.84 -27.62 -12.10
CA ALA A 639 28.98 -28.66 -13.11
C ALA A 639 30.35 -29.36 -13.03
N LYS A 640 31.42 -28.62 -12.74
CA LYS A 640 32.79 -29.15 -12.71
C LYS A 640 33.23 -29.71 -11.35
N LYS A 641 32.86 -29.04 -10.26
CA LYS A 641 33.40 -29.29 -8.90
C LYS A 641 32.33 -29.66 -7.86
N GLY A 642 31.05 -29.55 -8.21
CA GLY A 642 29.94 -29.93 -7.33
C GLY A 642 29.57 -28.90 -6.25
N PHE A 643 28.77 -29.34 -5.29
CA PHE A 643 28.11 -28.49 -4.28
C PHE A 643 29.08 -27.83 -3.28
N TYR A 644 30.06 -28.56 -2.75
CA TYR A 644 30.95 -28.01 -1.72
C TYR A 644 31.82 -26.87 -2.26
N ALA A 645 32.29 -26.99 -3.50
CA ALA A 645 33.05 -25.94 -4.18
C ALA A 645 32.21 -24.68 -4.45
N LEU A 646 30.89 -24.82 -4.63
CA LEU A 646 29.98 -23.66 -4.74
C LEU A 646 29.93 -22.88 -3.43
N VAL A 647 29.78 -23.57 -2.30
CA VAL A 647 29.75 -22.94 -0.97
C VAL A 647 31.06 -22.21 -0.69
N ASP A 648 32.20 -22.83 -0.99
CA ASP A 648 33.51 -22.20 -0.87
C ASP A 648 33.62 -20.96 -1.76
N ALA A 649 33.19 -21.05 -3.02
CA ALA A 649 33.21 -19.92 -3.95
C ALA A 649 32.36 -18.72 -3.50
N PHE A 650 31.32 -18.92 -2.67
CA PHE A 650 30.55 -17.84 -2.08
C PHE A 650 31.22 -17.23 -0.86
N ILE A 651 31.69 -18.06 0.07
CA ILE A 651 32.26 -17.61 1.35
C ILE A 651 33.64 -16.98 1.15
N ASP A 652 34.42 -17.49 0.20
CA ASP A 652 35.75 -16.97 -0.16
C ASP A 652 35.66 -15.78 -1.14
N SER A 653 34.46 -15.34 -1.49
CA SER A 653 34.28 -14.20 -2.40
C SER A 653 34.70 -12.89 -1.73
N PRO A 654 35.31 -11.95 -2.48
CA PRO A 654 35.69 -10.65 -1.93
C PRO A 654 34.47 -9.88 -1.40
N GLU A 655 33.29 -10.09 -1.99
CA GLU A 655 32.06 -9.49 -1.51
C GLU A 655 31.62 -9.99 -0.13
N TYR A 656 31.79 -11.30 0.15
CA TYR A 656 31.49 -11.84 1.48
C TYR A 656 32.44 -11.26 2.53
N VAL A 657 33.74 -11.23 2.21
CA VAL A 657 34.79 -10.71 3.11
C VAL A 657 34.56 -9.22 3.43
N GLU A 658 34.25 -8.40 2.42
CA GLU A 658 33.99 -6.96 2.61
C GLU A 658 32.68 -6.68 3.37
N ALA A 659 31.66 -7.51 3.21
CA ALA A 659 30.33 -7.28 3.78
C ALA A 659 30.16 -7.83 5.21
N PHE A 660 30.74 -9.00 5.50
CA PHE A 660 30.53 -9.71 6.75
C PHE A 660 31.84 -9.95 7.54
N GLY A 661 32.99 -9.99 6.86
CA GLY A 661 34.26 -10.31 7.50
C GLY A 661 34.28 -11.73 8.09
N GLU A 662 34.91 -11.88 9.25
CA GLU A 662 35.04 -13.19 9.94
C GLU A 662 34.06 -13.34 11.11
N ASP A 663 33.52 -12.23 11.62
CA ASP A 663 32.81 -12.17 12.90
C ASP A 663 31.31 -11.88 12.78
N THR A 664 30.83 -11.50 11.59
CA THR A 664 29.43 -11.08 11.38
C THR A 664 28.61 -12.20 10.76
N VAL A 665 27.45 -12.48 11.34
CA VAL A 665 26.47 -13.41 10.73
C VAL A 665 25.90 -12.75 9.47
N PRO A 666 25.84 -13.46 8.33
CA PRO A 666 25.22 -12.92 7.13
C PRO A 666 23.78 -12.45 7.39
N TYR A 667 23.36 -11.40 6.70
CA TYR A 667 22.01 -10.85 6.82
C TYR A 667 21.48 -10.44 5.45
N GLU A 668 20.17 -10.26 5.33
CA GLU A 668 19.52 -9.84 4.09
C GLU A 668 19.90 -8.37 3.78
N ARG A 669 20.69 -8.19 2.70
CA ARG A 669 21.23 -6.90 2.23
C ARG A 669 20.42 -6.30 1.09
N TYR A 670 19.87 -7.13 0.20
CA TYR A 670 19.10 -6.67 -0.96
C TYR A 670 17.85 -7.51 -1.20
N LEU A 671 16.81 -6.81 -1.65
CA LEU A 671 15.52 -7.34 -2.04
C LEU A 671 15.27 -7.07 -3.52
N THR A 672 14.40 -7.87 -4.13
CA THR A 672 13.84 -7.53 -5.44
C THR A 672 12.70 -6.53 -5.29
N PRO A 673 12.36 -5.75 -6.33
CA PRO A 673 11.14 -4.93 -6.36
C PRO A 673 9.88 -5.71 -5.96
N GLN A 674 9.77 -6.97 -6.37
CA GLN A 674 8.67 -7.85 -5.98
C GLN A 674 8.69 -8.18 -4.47
N GLY A 675 9.86 -8.43 -3.88
CA GLY A 675 9.95 -8.67 -2.44
C GLY A 675 9.64 -7.44 -1.59
N VAL A 676 10.05 -6.25 -2.06
CA VAL A 676 9.72 -4.98 -1.40
C VAL A 676 8.21 -4.72 -1.43
N SER A 677 7.57 -4.91 -2.57
CA SER A 677 6.12 -4.70 -2.71
C SER A 677 5.31 -5.64 -1.82
N LEU A 678 5.71 -6.91 -1.72
CA LEU A 678 5.09 -7.89 -0.81
C LEU A 678 5.17 -7.47 0.67
N ARG A 679 6.22 -6.74 1.07
CA ARG A 679 6.42 -6.32 2.46
C ARG A 679 5.73 -4.99 2.78
N GLN A 680 5.80 -4.02 1.86
CA GLN A 680 5.40 -2.61 2.08
C GLN A 680 3.99 -2.27 1.59
N LEU A 681 3.46 -2.95 0.57
CA LEU A 681 2.13 -2.65 0.01
C LEU A 681 1.00 -3.45 0.69
N ARG A 682 1.21 -3.88 1.93
CA ARG A 682 0.15 -4.52 2.73
C ARG A 682 -0.70 -3.45 3.40
N THR A 683 -2.00 -3.72 3.54
CA THR A 683 -2.93 -2.87 4.30
C THR A 683 -2.39 -2.69 5.73
N GLY A 684 -2.16 -1.43 6.14
CA GLY A 684 -1.53 -1.08 7.42
C GLY A 684 -0.02 -0.80 7.37
N SER A 685 0.69 -1.22 6.32
CA SER A 685 2.09 -0.83 6.05
C SER A 685 2.23 0.18 4.91
N ILE A 686 1.19 0.33 4.09
CA ILE A 686 1.08 1.39 3.10
C ILE A 686 1.13 2.71 3.85
N ARG A 687 2.06 3.58 3.46
CA ARG A 687 2.17 4.91 4.03
C ARG A 687 0.92 5.72 3.63
N GLU A 688 0.47 6.60 4.52
CA GLU A 688 -0.76 7.41 4.32
C GLU A 688 -0.69 8.33 3.08
N ASP A 689 0.52 8.63 2.60
CA ASP A 689 0.78 9.42 1.38
C ASP A 689 0.68 8.59 0.08
N VAL A 690 0.67 7.26 0.16
CA VAL A 690 0.65 6.36 -1.00
C VAL A 690 -0.75 5.77 -1.19
N GLY A 691 -1.51 6.32 -2.13
CA GLY A 691 -2.86 5.85 -2.50
C GLY A 691 -3.86 7.00 -2.63
N THR A 692 -5.15 6.69 -2.66
CA THR A 692 -6.20 7.70 -2.57
C THR A 692 -6.13 8.32 -1.18
N GLN A 693 -5.59 9.54 -1.08
CA GLN A 693 -5.62 10.30 0.17
C GLN A 693 -7.09 10.40 0.59
N VAL A 694 -7.45 9.75 1.70
CA VAL A 694 -8.72 10.04 2.36
C VAL A 694 -8.62 11.51 2.72
N GLN A 695 -9.40 12.35 2.04
CA GLN A 695 -9.49 13.75 2.39
C GLN A 695 -9.84 13.78 3.88
N LYS A 696 -8.90 14.26 4.70
CA LYS A 696 -9.14 14.40 6.12
C LYS A 696 -10.35 15.32 6.21
N GLU A 697 -11.45 14.87 6.81
CA GLU A 697 -12.62 15.71 7.00
C GLU A 697 -12.17 16.91 7.84
N GLU A 698 -11.92 18.04 7.18
CA GLU A 698 -11.64 19.29 7.86
C GLU A 698 -12.94 19.71 8.53
N THR A 699 -12.85 20.03 9.82
CA THR A 699 -13.97 20.58 10.56
C THR A 699 -14.43 21.83 9.82
N PRO A 700 -15.69 21.90 9.36
CA PRO A 700 -16.12 23.05 8.61
C PRO A 700 -16.02 24.30 9.49
N MET A 701 -15.58 25.43 8.92
CA MET A 701 -15.23 26.65 9.66
C MET A 701 -16.33 27.16 10.62
N PHE A 702 -17.61 26.91 10.31
CA PHE A 702 -18.72 27.27 11.20
C PHE A 702 -18.73 26.45 12.51
N VAL A 703 -18.22 25.21 12.48
CA VAL A 703 -18.06 24.37 13.67
C VAL A 703 -16.90 24.91 14.51
N GLU A 704 -15.78 25.26 13.89
CA GLU A 704 -14.62 25.84 14.58
C GLU A 704 -14.98 27.15 15.30
N LEU A 705 -15.66 28.07 14.61
CA LEU A 705 -16.14 29.33 15.18
C LEU A 705 -17.20 29.15 16.29
N GLY A 706 -17.94 28.04 16.27
CA GLY A 706 -18.95 27.71 17.28
C GLY A 706 -18.42 26.90 18.46
N THR A 707 -17.25 26.27 18.33
CA THR A 707 -16.67 25.44 19.38
C THR A 707 -16.02 26.26 20.49
N VAL A 708 -16.27 25.87 21.74
CA VAL A 708 -15.66 26.50 22.90
C VAL A 708 -14.25 25.94 23.08
N GLU A 709 -13.23 26.76 22.82
CA GLU A 709 -11.82 26.38 22.93
C GLU A 709 -11.35 26.13 24.38
N GLN A 710 -12.06 26.68 25.35
CA GLN A 710 -11.67 26.63 26.76
C GLN A 710 -12.17 25.33 27.40
N LYS A 711 -11.25 24.56 28.00
CA LYS A 711 -11.60 23.41 28.85
C LYS A 711 -12.30 23.93 30.11
N ARG A 712 -13.64 23.85 30.13
CA ARG A 712 -14.46 24.31 31.25
C ARG A 712 -14.39 23.29 32.38
N THR A 713 -13.98 23.76 33.55
CA THR A 713 -14.06 22.97 34.78
C THR A 713 -15.47 23.08 35.36
N GLU A 714 -15.86 22.11 36.18
CA GLU A 714 -17.19 22.09 36.79
C GLU A 714 -17.55 23.38 37.57
N PRO A 715 -16.63 24.04 38.30
CA PRO A 715 -16.92 25.34 38.92
C PRO A 715 -17.22 26.46 37.91
N ASP A 716 -16.56 26.49 36.75
CA ASP A 716 -16.84 27.48 35.68
C ASP A 716 -18.22 27.23 35.06
N ILE A 717 -18.57 25.95 34.87
CA ILE A 717 -19.91 25.56 34.41
C ILE A 717 -20.97 26.02 35.41
N GLN A 718 -20.78 25.74 36.70
CA GLN A 718 -21.73 26.14 37.75
C GLN A 718 -21.85 27.67 37.88
N SER A 719 -20.74 28.42 37.77
CA SER A 719 -20.76 29.88 37.80
C SER A 719 -21.58 30.47 36.65
N ARG A 720 -21.44 29.91 35.44
CA ARG A 720 -22.21 30.33 34.26
C ARG A 720 -23.68 29.93 34.34
N ILE A 721 -24.02 28.81 34.97
CA ILE A 721 -25.40 28.42 35.23
C ILE A 721 -26.06 29.40 36.21
N ASN A 722 -25.32 29.86 37.22
CA ASN A 722 -25.81 30.73 38.28
C ASN A 722 -25.76 32.23 37.95
N GLN A 723 -25.39 32.60 36.71
CA GLN A 723 -25.31 34.00 36.31
C GLN A 723 -26.70 34.65 36.16
N GLY A 724 -26.82 35.91 36.58
CA GLY A 724 -28.06 36.70 36.44
C GLY A 724 -28.91 36.77 37.71
N VAL A 725 -30.15 37.26 37.56
CA VAL A 725 -31.13 37.30 38.66
C VAL A 725 -31.62 35.88 38.95
N SER A 726 -31.87 35.58 40.23
CA SER A 726 -32.33 34.25 40.66
C SER A 726 -33.58 33.79 39.92
N LYS A 727 -33.61 32.50 39.52
CA LYS A 727 -34.77 31.83 38.89
C LYS A 727 -36.07 31.94 39.71
N GLN A 728 -35.97 32.22 41.02
CA GLN A 728 -37.11 32.51 41.89
C GLN A 728 -38.02 33.63 41.36
N ARG A 729 -37.50 34.57 40.57
CA ARG A 729 -38.30 35.61 39.91
C ARG A 729 -39.32 35.02 38.92
N GLU A 730 -38.92 34.00 38.16
CA GLU A 730 -39.77 33.31 37.18
C GLU A 730 -40.70 32.30 37.86
N GLN A 731 -40.26 31.70 38.97
CA GLN A 731 -40.98 30.62 39.66
C GLN A 731 -42.04 31.08 40.67
N ARG A 732 -42.16 32.39 40.95
CA ARG A 732 -43.09 32.91 41.97
C ARG A 732 -44.56 32.79 41.53
N LYS A 733 -45.44 32.38 42.44
CA LYS A 733 -46.89 32.31 42.23
C LYS A 733 -47.58 33.55 42.83
N ILE A 734 -48.44 34.21 42.03
CA ILE A 734 -49.23 35.37 42.46
C ILE A 734 -50.64 34.90 42.84
N PHE A 735 -51.09 35.24 44.04
CA PHE A 735 -52.43 34.90 44.52
C PHE A 735 -53.35 36.12 44.37
N LYS A 736 -54.41 35.98 43.57
CA LYS A 736 -55.38 37.04 43.30
C LYS A 736 -56.81 36.50 43.48
N LEU A 737 -57.67 37.27 44.12
CA LEU A 737 -59.09 37.01 44.21
C LEU A 737 -59.77 37.48 42.93
N VAL A 738 -60.35 36.57 42.15
CA VAL A 738 -61.06 36.93 40.91
C VAL A 738 -62.54 37.13 41.22
N ALA A 739 -63.15 38.20 40.72
CA ALA A 739 -64.58 38.49 40.92
C ALA A 739 -65.47 37.30 40.51
N ASN A 740 -66.51 37.00 41.29
CA ASN A 740 -67.47 35.88 41.14
C ASN A 740 -66.96 34.44 41.40
N THR A 741 -65.83 34.28 42.10
CA THR A 741 -65.33 32.94 42.46
C THR A 741 -66.15 32.30 43.59
N LYS A 742 -67.04 31.34 43.28
CA LYS A 742 -67.79 30.53 44.29
C LYS A 742 -66.97 29.41 44.95
N ASN A 743 -65.68 29.30 44.61
CA ASN A 743 -64.81 28.19 45.04
C ASN A 743 -64.15 28.47 46.40
N LYS A 744 -64.72 27.90 47.48
CA LYS A 744 -64.23 28.08 48.86
C LYS A 744 -62.77 27.67 49.05
N VAL A 745 -62.30 26.61 48.37
CA VAL A 745 -60.93 26.11 48.48
C VAL A 745 -59.90 27.10 47.94
N ALA A 746 -60.26 27.85 46.91
CA ALA A 746 -59.39 28.89 46.34
C ALA A 746 -59.26 30.09 47.29
N VAL A 747 -60.36 30.47 47.94
CA VAL A 747 -60.38 31.54 48.96
C VAL A 747 -59.58 31.13 50.19
N GLU A 748 -59.74 29.89 50.67
CA GLU A 748 -58.92 29.34 51.77
C GLU A 748 -57.42 29.33 51.41
N SER A 749 -57.08 28.95 50.18
CA SER A 749 -55.68 28.97 49.70
C SER A 749 -55.10 30.38 49.65
N LEU A 750 -55.92 31.36 49.25
CA LEU A 750 -55.55 32.77 49.21
C LEU A 750 -55.37 33.34 50.64
N ILE A 751 -56.26 32.99 51.56
CA ILE A 751 -56.16 33.33 52.98
C ILE A 751 -54.84 32.79 53.56
N LYS A 752 -54.54 31.50 53.33
CA LYS A 752 -53.27 30.90 53.75
C LYS A 752 -52.06 31.58 53.10
N ALA A 753 -52.16 32.04 51.85
CA ALA A 753 -51.09 32.81 51.21
C ALA A 753 -50.91 34.19 51.86
N ALA A 754 -52.01 34.88 52.20
CA ALA A 754 -51.97 36.18 52.89
C ALA A 754 -51.36 36.06 54.30
N TYR A 755 -51.68 34.99 55.04
CA TYR A 755 -51.03 34.72 56.32
C TYR A 755 -49.52 34.51 56.18
N ARG A 756 -49.10 33.68 55.21
CA ARG A 756 -47.67 33.45 54.94
C ARG A 756 -46.93 34.71 54.50
N GLN A 757 -47.59 35.61 53.79
CA GLN A 757 -46.98 36.87 53.36
C GLN A 757 -46.80 37.85 54.55
N ILE A 758 -47.85 38.04 55.36
CA ILE A 758 -47.86 39.06 56.42
C ILE A 758 -47.11 38.59 57.65
N PHE A 759 -47.27 37.32 58.03
CA PHE A 759 -46.66 36.75 59.23
C PHE A 759 -45.38 35.94 58.94
N GLU A 760 -44.96 35.87 57.66
CA GLU A 760 -43.82 35.09 57.16
C GLU A 760 -43.94 33.56 57.37
N ARG A 761 -45.07 33.07 57.92
CA ARG A 761 -45.35 31.66 58.22
C ARG A 761 -46.85 31.40 58.34
N ASP A 762 -47.25 30.14 58.34
CA ASP A 762 -48.62 29.74 58.68
C ASP A 762 -48.89 29.95 60.18
N ILE A 763 -50.12 30.35 60.51
CA ILE A 763 -50.52 30.76 61.86
C ILE A 763 -51.65 29.91 62.46
N GLU A 764 -51.85 28.68 61.98
CA GLU A 764 -52.95 27.79 62.39
C GLU A 764 -53.18 27.69 63.92
N PRO A 765 -52.14 27.62 64.79
CA PRO A 765 -52.33 27.61 66.25
C PRO A 765 -52.93 28.90 66.84
N TYR A 766 -52.72 30.04 66.18
CA TYR A 766 -53.18 31.36 66.63
C TYR A 766 -54.58 31.72 66.12
N ILE A 767 -55.03 31.07 65.02
CA ILE A 767 -56.39 31.22 64.47
C ILE A 767 -57.42 30.58 65.41
N ALA A 768 -57.09 29.45 66.03
CA ALA A 768 -58.00 28.75 66.94
C ALA A 768 -58.34 29.57 68.21
N SER A 769 -57.39 30.38 68.68
CA SER A 769 -57.44 31.13 69.93
C SER A 769 -57.97 32.57 69.80
N SER A 770 -58.12 33.10 68.59
CA SER A 770 -58.56 34.49 68.36
C SER A 770 -59.82 34.55 67.48
N SER A 771 -60.87 35.20 67.98
CA SER A 771 -62.10 35.47 67.20
C SER A 771 -61.87 36.49 66.08
N GLU A 772 -60.81 37.31 66.19
CA GLU A 772 -60.44 38.36 65.23
C GLU A 772 -60.18 37.80 63.82
N PHE A 773 -59.38 36.73 63.69
CA PHE A 773 -59.04 36.16 62.38
C PHE A 773 -60.21 35.37 61.77
N LYS A 774 -60.98 34.63 62.57
CA LYS A 774 -62.19 33.94 62.09
C LYS A 774 -63.23 34.92 61.54
N ASN A 775 -63.36 36.08 62.16
CA ASN A 775 -64.24 37.15 61.66
C ASN A 775 -63.73 37.70 60.32
N LEU A 776 -62.43 37.97 60.17
CA LEU A 776 -61.86 38.44 58.91
C LEU A 776 -61.96 37.39 57.79
N GLU A 777 -61.73 36.11 58.09
CA GLU A 777 -61.87 35.00 57.14
C GLU A 777 -63.32 34.86 56.66
N SER A 778 -64.29 34.93 57.57
CA SER A 778 -65.71 34.88 57.25
C SER A 778 -66.11 36.07 56.36
N ARG A 779 -65.68 37.29 56.72
CA ARG A 779 -65.96 38.50 55.94
C ARG A 779 -65.37 38.45 54.53
N LEU A 780 -64.13 37.98 54.38
CA LEU A 780 -63.52 37.81 53.06
C LEU A 780 -64.20 36.68 52.27
N GLY A 781 -64.55 35.57 52.94
CA GLY A 781 -65.25 34.43 52.33
C GLY A 781 -66.66 34.76 51.84
N ASN A 782 -67.35 35.68 52.52
CA ASN A 782 -68.66 36.20 52.13
C ASN A 782 -68.58 37.35 51.12
N GLY A 783 -67.38 37.87 50.81
CA GLY A 783 -67.18 39.02 49.93
C GLY A 783 -67.57 40.37 50.54
N GLU A 784 -67.66 40.46 51.88
CA GLU A 784 -67.95 41.69 52.62
C GLU A 784 -66.75 42.64 52.71
N ILE A 785 -65.54 42.11 52.49
CA ILE A 785 -64.29 42.86 52.41
C ILE A 785 -63.45 42.39 51.23
N ASN A 786 -62.62 43.27 50.66
CA ASN A 786 -61.66 42.89 49.61
C ASN A 786 -60.34 42.35 50.23
N VAL A 787 -59.42 41.85 49.39
CA VAL A 787 -58.15 41.28 49.87
C VAL A 787 -57.28 42.37 50.52
N LYS A 788 -57.35 43.60 50.04
CA LYS A 788 -56.67 44.77 50.62
C LYS A 788 -57.14 45.06 52.05
N GLU A 789 -58.43 45.13 52.29
CA GLU A 789 -59.05 45.32 53.61
C GLU A 789 -58.77 44.14 54.54
N PHE A 790 -58.74 42.92 53.98
CA PHE A 790 -58.32 41.74 54.73
C PHE A 790 -56.87 41.86 55.19
N ILE A 791 -55.95 42.27 54.31
CA ILE A 791 -54.52 42.49 54.65
C ILE A 791 -54.35 43.61 55.67
N GLU A 792 -55.10 44.70 55.54
CA GLU A 792 -55.12 45.79 56.53
C GLU A 792 -55.61 45.28 57.90
N GLY A 793 -56.68 44.47 57.91
CA GLY A 793 -57.20 43.82 59.12
C GLY A 793 -56.18 42.89 59.78
N LEU A 794 -55.43 42.11 58.98
CA LEU A 794 -54.36 41.25 59.48
C LEU A 794 -53.18 42.06 60.07
N GLY A 795 -52.81 43.17 59.43
CA GLY A 795 -51.76 44.06 59.92
C GLY A 795 -52.15 44.78 61.22
N CYS A 796 -53.43 45.13 61.39
CA CYS A 796 -53.92 45.81 62.59
C CYS A 796 -54.24 44.86 63.77
N SER A 797 -53.97 43.56 63.60
CA SER A 797 -54.25 42.54 64.60
C SER A 797 -53.32 42.61 65.81
N SER A 798 -53.80 42.10 66.94
CA SER A 798 -53.01 41.95 68.17
C SER A 798 -51.78 41.06 67.97
N LEU A 799 -51.87 40.06 67.08
CA LEU A 799 -50.76 39.15 66.75
C LEU A 799 -49.64 39.86 65.98
N TYR A 800 -49.98 40.68 64.99
CA TYR A 800 -48.98 41.41 64.19
C TYR A 800 -48.22 42.42 65.08
N LEU A 801 -48.94 43.08 65.99
CA LEU A 801 -48.35 43.95 67.01
C LEU A 801 -47.33 43.19 67.88
N LYS A 802 -47.67 41.98 68.33
CA LYS A 802 -46.79 41.16 69.19
C LYS A 802 -45.55 40.64 68.47
N GLU A 803 -45.66 40.24 67.20
CA GLU A 803 -44.56 39.59 66.47
C GLU A 803 -43.64 40.58 65.77
N PHE A 804 -44.17 41.67 65.18
CA PHE A 804 -43.40 42.54 64.28
C PHE A 804 -43.31 43.99 64.75
N TYR A 805 -44.06 44.39 65.78
CA TYR A 805 -43.98 45.74 66.35
C TYR A 805 -43.28 45.78 67.71
N THR A 806 -43.77 45.05 68.72
CA THR A 806 -43.20 45.10 70.09
C THR A 806 -41.74 44.68 70.24
N PRO A 807 -41.19 43.70 69.48
CA PRO A 807 -39.82 43.25 69.71
C PRO A 807 -38.77 44.06 68.92
N TYR A 808 -39.19 45.03 68.09
CA TYR A 808 -38.31 45.70 67.13
C TYR A 808 -38.40 47.23 67.20
N PRO A 809 -37.31 47.96 66.94
CA PRO A 809 -37.34 49.43 66.88
C PRO A 809 -38.10 49.89 65.62
N ASN A 810 -38.64 51.12 65.63
CA ASN A 810 -39.44 51.67 64.53
C ASN A 810 -38.78 51.55 63.16
N THR A 811 -37.46 51.71 63.05
CA THR A 811 -36.73 51.55 61.78
C THR A 811 -36.79 50.13 61.24
N LYS A 812 -36.68 49.13 62.12
CA LYS A 812 -36.85 47.71 61.79
C LYS A 812 -38.31 47.38 61.45
N VAL A 813 -39.26 47.97 62.18
CA VAL A 813 -40.70 47.87 61.90
C VAL A 813 -41.01 48.41 60.50
N ILE A 814 -40.36 49.50 60.08
CA ILE A 814 -40.57 50.08 58.76
C ILE A 814 -40.08 49.14 57.65
N GLU A 815 -38.87 48.57 57.75
CA GLU A 815 -38.39 47.63 56.72
C GLU A 815 -39.22 46.34 56.66
N LEU A 816 -39.70 45.85 57.80
CA LEU A 816 -40.58 44.68 57.85
C LEU A 816 -41.97 45.04 57.29
N GLY A 817 -42.51 46.21 57.63
CA GLY A 817 -43.76 46.72 57.07
C GLY A 817 -43.70 46.84 55.55
N THR A 818 -42.66 47.46 54.99
CA THR A 818 -42.51 47.55 53.54
C THR A 818 -42.31 46.17 52.89
N LYS A 819 -41.65 45.22 53.59
CA LYS A 819 -41.50 43.83 53.13
C LYS A 819 -42.84 43.09 53.09
N HIS A 820 -43.65 43.18 54.13
CA HIS A 820 -44.92 42.46 54.22
C HIS A 820 -45.99 43.03 53.30
N PHE A 821 -46.15 44.37 53.31
CA PHE A 821 -47.26 45.03 52.64
C PHE A 821 -46.90 45.53 51.24
N LEU A 822 -45.66 45.98 51.00
CA LEU A 822 -45.25 46.55 49.71
C LEU A 822 -44.36 45.61 48.87
N GLY A 823 -43.96 44.46 49.41
CA GLY A 823 -43.17 43.50 48.68
C GLY A 823 -41.70 43.89 48.48
N ARG A 824 -41.19 44.91 49.19
CA ARG A 824 -39.89 45.55 48.93
C ARG A 824 -39.24 46.16 50.20
N ALA A 825 -37.98 46.55 50.09
CA ALA A 825 -37.33 47.41 51.08
C ALA A 825 -37.83 48.88 50.97
N PRO A 826 -37.55 49.74 51.98
CA PRO A 826 -37.72 51.19 51.85
C PRO A 826 -36.86 51.74 50.70
N LEU A 827 -37.41 52.68 49.92
CA LEU A 827 -36.80 53.24 48.71
C LEU A 827 -35.70 54.25 49.03
N ASP A 828 -35.98 55.18 49.94
CA ASP A 828 -35.11 56.30 50.26
C ASP A 828 -35.27 56.80 51.70
N GLN A 829 -34.44 57.77 52.08
CA GLN A 829 -34.49 58.37 53.41
C GLN A 829 -35.78 59.16 53.66
N LYS A 830 -36.45 59.65 52.61
CA LYS A 830 -37.70 60.41 52.76
C LYS A 830 -38.84 59.50 53.17
N GLU A 831 -38.95 58.33 52.54
CA GLU A 831 -39.93 57.30 52.88
C GLU A 831 -39.71 56.81 54.32
N LEU A 832 -38.46 56.52 54.70
CA LEU A 832 -38.12 56.09 56.07
C LEU A 832 -38.47 57.16 57.12
N ARG A 833 -38.22 58.44 56.84
CA ARG A 833 -38.61 59.55 57.73
C ARG A 833 -40.12 59.71 57.81
N LYS A 834 -40.83 59.63 56.68
CA LYS A 834 -42.30 59.71 56.62
C LYS A 834 -42.94 58.66 57.51
N TYR A 835 -42.52 57.40 57.37
CA TYR A 835 -43.09 56.31 58.16
C TYR A 835 -42.66 56.34 59.63
N ASN A 836 -41.44 56.77 59.93
CA ASN A 836 -41.01 56.95 61.32
C ASN A 836 -41.83 58.03 62.04
N GLN A 837 -42.15 59.14 61.34
CA GLN A 837 -43.02 60.18 61.89
C GLN A 837 -44.45 59.66 62.16
N ILE A 838 -45.01 58.85 61.25
CA ILE A 838 -46.33 58.26 61.42
C ILE A 838 -46.34 57.29 62.61
N LEU A 839 -45.35 56.42 62.72
CA LEU A 839 -45.22 55.49 63.85
C LEU A 839 -45.06 56.22 65.18
N ALA A 840 -44.28 57.31 65.21
CA ALA A 840 -44.04 58.09 66.43
C ALA A 840 -45.27 58.89 66.90
N THR A 841 -46.16 59.32 65.99
CA THR A 841 -47.29 60.20 66.32
C THR A 841 -48.64 59.50 66.42
N GLN A 842 -48.88 58.48 65.60
CA GLN A 842 -50.21 57.86 65.42
C GLN A 842 -50.19 56.33 65.65
N GLY A 843 -49.02 55.73 65.80
CA GLY A 843 -48.84 54.31 66.09
C GLY A 843 -49.03 53.36 64.89
N LEU A 844 -49.09 52.06 65.18
CA LEU A 844 -49.02 50.97 64.18
C LEU A 844 -50.18 50.96 63.18
N ARG A 845 -51.42 51.21 63.63
CA ARG A 845 -52.61 51.15 62.77
C ARG A 845 -52.56 52.21 61.66
N ALA A 846 -52.17 53.44 62.00
CA ALA A 846 -52.01 54.52 61.03
C ALA A 846 -50.85 54.23 60.05
N PHE A 847 -49.78 53.60 60.52
CA PHE A 847 -48.65 53.20 59.66
C PHE A 847 -49.05 52.17 58.60
N ILE A 848 -49.82 51.15 58.98
CA ILE A 848 -50.28 50.10 58.05
C ILE A 848 -51.29 50.67 57.06
N ASN A 849 -52.26 51.45 57.54
CA ASN A 849 -53.23 52.13 56.67
C ASN A 849 -52.50 53.03 55.65
N ALA A 850 -51.47 53.78 56.06
CA ALA A 850 -50.67 54.61 55.17
C ALA A 850 -49.87 53.83 54.10
N MET A 851 -49.54 52.56 54.33
CA MET A 851 -48.90 51.70 53.32
C MET A 851 -49.92 51.06 52.38
N VAL A 852 -51.00 50.50 52.92
CA VAL A 852 -52.03 49.79 52.14
C VAL A 852 -52.82 50.76 51.25
N ASN A 853 -52.99 52.02 51.68
CA ASN A 853 -53.62 53.08 50.89
C ASN A 853 -52.63 53.91 50.04
N SER A 854 -51.37 53.48 49.92
CA SER A 854 -50.41 54.15 49.04
C SER A 854 -50.68 53.85 47.57
N GLU A 855 -50.31 54.78 46.68
CA GLU A 855 -50.41 54.56 45.23
C GLU A 855 -49.55 53.37 44.78
N ASP A 856 -48.40 53.15 45.42
CA ASP A 856 -47.51 52.00 45.17
C ASP A 856 -48.22 50.66 45.40
N TYR A 857 -48.99 50.55 46.49
CA TYR A 857 -49.76 49.34 46.80
C TYR A 857 -50.86 49.10 45.75
N THR A 858 -51.60 50.15 45.41
CA THR A 858 -52.68 50.08 44.42
C THR A 858 -52.16 49.71 43.03
N GLN A 859 -51.01 50.25 42.61
CA GLN A 859 -50.41 49.93 41.32
C GLN A 859 -49.81 48.51 41.27
N ALA A 860 -49.19 48.05 42.35
CA ALA A 860 -48.50 46.75 42.38
C ALA A 860 -49.43 45.56 42.65
N PHE A 861 -50.44 45.75 43.50
CA PHE A 861 -51.31 44.66 44.00
C PHE A 861 -52.81 44.93 43.77
N GLY A 862 -53.23 46.21 43.72
CA GLY A 862 -54.65 46.56 43.63
C GLY A 862 -55.43 46.13 44.88
N GLU A 863 -56.73 45.86 44.71
CA GLU A 863 -57.61 45.48 45.83
C GLU A 863 -57.72 43.96 46.05
N ASP A 864 -57.28 43.17 45.07
CA ASP A 864 -57.57 41.73 44.97
C ASP A 864 -56.35 40.83 45.12
N THR A 865 -55.13 41.38 45.10
CA THR A 865 -53.89 40.59 45.04
C THR A 865 -53.19 40.57 46.39
N VAL A 866 -52.74 39.39 46.81
CA VAL A 866 -51.87 39.26 47.99
C VAL A 866 -50.47 39.80 47.65
N PRO A 867 -49.87 40.67 48.50
CA PRO A 867 -48.52 41.15 48.31
C PRO A 867 -47.52 40.02 48.11
N TYR A 868 -46.51 40.26 47.29
CA TYR A 868 -45.46 39.30 46.99
C TYR A 868 -44.14 40.01 46.77
N ASN A 869 -43.02 39.30 46.90
CA ASN A 869 -41.67 39.86 46.72
C ASN A 869 -41.48 40.46 45.32
N LEU A 870 -41.23 41.78 45.26
CA LEU A 870 -40.97 42.54 44.05
C LEU A 870 -39.46 42.65 43.79
N TYR A 871 -39.01 42.12 42.64
CA TYR A 871 -37.64 42.31 42.15
C TYR A 871 -37.51 43.66 41.41
N GLN A 872 -37.64 44.76 42.14
CA GLN A 872 -37.56 46.11 41.57
C GLN A 872 -36.13 46.46 41.14
N THR A 873 -35.98 47.04 39.94
CA THR A 873 -34.69 47.43 39.37
C THR A 873 -34.32 48.88 39.65
N LEU A 874 -35.30 49.75 39.91
CA LEU A 874 -35.14 51.16 40.23
C LEU A 874 -35.94 51.47 41.50
N PRO A 875 -35.37 52.21 42.48
CA PRO A 875 -34.01 52.77 42.58
C PRO A 875 -32.90 51.72 42.78
N ALA A 876 -31.64 52.06 42.44
CA ALA A 876 -30.51 51.13 42.36
C ALA A 876 -30.20 50.35 43.67
N ALA A 877 -30.44 50.96 44.84
CA ALA A 877 -30.23 50.29 46.12
C ALA A 877 -31.37 49.32 46.50
N ASN A 878 -32.50 49.36 45.80
CA ASN A 878 -33.68 48.63 46.23
C ASN A 878 -33.62 47.12 45.92
N PHE A 879 -33.06 46.72 44.77
CA PHE A 879 -32.87 45.32 44.42
C PHE A 879 -32.02 44.54 45.46
N PRO A 880 -30.78 44.98 45.79
CA PRO A 880 -29.96 44.25 46.76
C PRO A 880 -30.59 44.27 48.15
N ASN A 881 -31.15 45.39 48.59
CA ASN A 881 -31.76 45.50 49.92
C ASN A 881 -32.98 44.58 50.05
N SER A 882 -33.86 44.57 49.04
CA SER A 882 -35.02 43.68 49.01
C SER A 882 -34.58 42.22 49.00
N GLN A 883 -33.56 41.85 48.21
CA GLN A 883 -33.10 40.46 48.23
C GLN A 883 -32.46 40.07 49.56
N THR A 884 -31.73 40.97 50.22
CA THR A 884 -31.21 40.68 51.56
C THR A 884 -32.33 40.50 52.59
N LEU A 885 -33.45 41.22 52.46
CA LEU A 885 -34.61 41.07 53.35
C LEU A 885 -35.36 39.75 53.14
N TYR A 886 -35.56 39.34 51.89
CA TYR A 886 -36.29 38.10 51.57
C TYR A 886 -35.44 36.84 51.72
N ASN A 887 -34.13 36.91 51.52
CA ASN A 887 -33.22 35.79 51.79
C ASN A 887 -32.93 35.60 53.28
N ARG A 888 -33.26 36.59 54.13
CA ARG A 888 -33.16 36.45 55.59
C ARG A 888 -34.40 35.74 56.13
N LEU A 889 -34.18 34.68 56.90
CA LEU A 889 -35.25 33.95 57.58
C LEU A 889 -35.80 34.73 58.78
N THR A 890 -37.04 34.41 59.17
CA THR A 890 -37.69 34.94 60.38
C THR A 890 -36.75 34.80 61.59
N LYS A 891 -36.52 35.89 62.32
CA LYS A 891 -35.70 35.93 63.55
C LYS A 891 -34.22 35.46 63.37
N GLN A 892 -33.71 35.37 62.14
CA GLN A 892 -32.32 34.94 61.88
C GLN A 892 -31.27 35.88 62.50
N THR A 893 -31.50 37.20 62.41
CA THR A 893 -30.65 38.24 63.02
C THR A 893 -31.52 39.43 63.43
N LYS A 894 -31.09 40.15 64.49
CA LYS A 894 -31.77 41.40 64.93
C LYS A 894 -31.28 42.64 64.17
N ASP A 895 -30.26 42.50 63.33
CA ASP A 895 -29.65 43.60 62.60
C ASP A 895 -30.64 44.21 61.59
N ILE A 896 -30.60 45.53 61.48
CA ILE A 896 -31.42 46.31 60.55
C ILE A 896 -30.72 46.31 59.19
N VAL A 897 -31.43 45.94 58.12
CA VAL A 897 -30.87 45.94 56.75
C VAL A 897 -30.76 47.35 56.22
N VAL A 898 -31.79 48.17 56.46
CA VAL A 898 -31.83 49.57 56.03
C VAL A 898 -32.00 50.48 57.26
N PRO A 899 -30.92 50.77 58.02
CA PRO A 899 -31.01 51.64 59.18
C PRO A 899 -31.26 53.11 58.79
N SER A 900 -30.54 53.58 57.76
CA SER A 900 -30.72 54.88 57.10
C SER A 900 -29.94 54.87 55.79
N PHE A 901 -30.24 55.79 54.89
CA PHE A 901 -29.41 56.03 53.72
C PHE A 901 -28.33 57.06 54.05
N GLU A 902 -27.14 56.90 53.46
CA GLU A 902 -26.06 57.86 53.63
C GLU A 902 -26.52 59.27 53.18
N PRO A 903 -26.18 60.32 53.95
CA PRO A 903 -26.60 61.67 53.63
C PRO A 903 -25.97 62.11 52.31
N VAL A 904 -26.81 62.35 51.31
CA VAL A 904 -26.38 62.92 50.04
C VAL A 904 -26.14 64.41 50.24
N LYS A 905 -24.96 64.91 49.85
CA LYS A 905 -24.67 66.36 49.87
C LYS A 905 -25.71 67.10 49.01
N SER A 906 -26.28 68.18 49.54
CA SER A 906 -27.22 69.01 48.80
C SER A 906 -26.62 69.45 47.47
N LYS A 907 -27.37 69.33 46.37
CA LYS A 907 -26.90 69.74 45.04
C LYS A 907 -26.69 71.25 44.88
N MET A 908 -27.06 72.07 45.88
CA MET A 908 -26.66 73.47 45.98
C MET A 908 -25.39 73.60 46.82
N GLN A 909 -24.37 74.24 46.23
CA GLN A 909 -23.11 74.51 46.90
C GLN A 909 -23.30 75.58 47.98
N VAL A 910 -23.10 75.20 49.24
CA VAL A 910 -23.08 76.10 50.41
C VAL A 910 -22.02 77.21 50.27
N ALA A 911 -21.08 77.06 49.32
CA ALA A 911 -20.06 78.06 48.95
C ALA A 911 -20.62 79.36 48.32
N GLN A 912 -21.89 79.39 47.89
CA GLN A 912 -22.53 80.62 47.41
C GLN A 912 -23.23 81.43 48.53
N MET A 913 -23.14 81.01 49.80
CA MET A 913 -23.67 81.81 50.91
C MET A 913 -22.61 82.78 51.44
N PRO A 914 -22.92 84.08 51.65
CA PRO A 914 -21.91 85.14 51.73
C PRO A 914 -20.98 85.12 52.97
N LEU A 915 -21.24 84.27 53.96
CA LEU A 915 -20.69 84.45 55.32
C LEU A 915 -19.84 83.29 55.86
N THR A 916 -19.58 82.24 55.08
CA THR A 916 -18.85 81.05 55.58
C THR A 916 -17.49 80.82 54.91
N GLY A 917 -17.01 81.77 54.10
CA GLY A 917 -15.72 81.65 53.39
C GLY A 917 -14.50 81.62 54.31
N LYS A 918 -14.50 82.36 55.43
CA LYS A 918 -13.36 82.39 56.37
C LYS A 918 -13.27 81.15 57.27
N ALA A 919 -14.41 80.61 57.72
CA ALA A 919 -14.42 79.40 58.56
C ALA A 919 -13.98 78.12 57.81
N ILE A 920 -14.14 78.10 56.48
CA ILE A 920 -13.75 76.96 55.61
C ILE A 920 -12.26 77.01 55.26
N ALA A 921 -11.64 78.20 55.17
CA ALA A 921 -10.18 78.32 55.03
C ALA A 921 -9.45 77.79 56.28
N ASP A 922 -9.98 78.07 57.46
CA ASP A 922 -9.40 77.62 58.74
C ASP A 922 -9.68 76.13 59.04
N MET A 923 -10.82 75.59 58.59
CA MET A 923 -11.07 74.14 58.64
C MET A 923 -10.26 73.34 57.60
N ALA A 924 -9.97 73.92 56.43
CA ALA A 924 -9.12 73.29 55.42
C ALA A 924 -7.64 73.24 55.87
N ALA A 925 -7.21 74.18 56.72
CA ALA A 925 -5.91 74.11 57.39
C ALA A 925 -5.89 73.01 58.47
N LYS A 926 -6.96 72.84 59.26
CA LYS A 926 -7.11 71.74 60.24
C LYS A 926 -7.25 70.35 59.61
N ALA A 927 -7.81 70.23 58.41
CA ALA A 927 -7.92 68.95 57.68
C ALA A 927 -6.59 68.46 57.06
N ARG A 928 -5.53 69.29 57.10
CA ARG A 928 -4.16 68.89 56.70
C ARG A 928 -3.33 68.35 57.87
N GLU A 929 -3.85 68.41 59.10
CA GLU A 929 -3.27 67.65 60.20
C GLU A 929 -3.67 66.18 60.11
N ILE A 930 -2.68 65.30 60.05
CA ILE A 930 -2.84 63.86 59.99
C ILE A 930 -3.38 63.37 61.35
N ASP A 931 -4.62 62.90 61.35
CA ASP A 931 -5.20 62.15 62.47
C ASP A 931 -4.42 60.83 62.65
N LYS A 932 -3.57 60.79 63.68
CA LYS A 932 -2.67 59.66 64.00
C LYS A 932 -3.40 58.41 64.51
N SER A 933 -4.74 58.43 64.59
CA SER A 933 -5.56 57.31 65.08
C SER A 933 -5.98 56.30 64.00
N ARG A 934 -5.70 56.55 62.71
CA ARG A 934 -5.93 55.58 61.61
C ARG A 934 -4.71 55.48 60.66
N PRO A 935 -4.30 54.28 60.24
CA PRO A 935 -3.11 54.12 59.40
C PRO A 935 -3.35 54.63 57.97
N LEU A 936 -2.42 55.43 57.45
CA LEU A 936 -2.46 56.16 56.16
C LEU A 936 -2.64 55.28 54.90
N PHE A 937 -2.55 53.96 54.97
CA PHE A 937 -2.55 53.10 53.78
C PHE A 937 -3.94 52.92 53.13
N ILE A 938 -5.02 53.27 53.83
CA ILE A 938 -6.40 52.98 53.36
C ILE A 938 -6.90 54.01 52.32
N GLN A 939 -6.31 55.21 52.22
CA GLN A 939 -6.77 56.26 51.29
C GLN A 939 -6.04 56.32 49.94
N LEU A 940 -4.89 55.65 49.77
CA LEU A 940 -4.14 55.65 48.50
C LEU A 940 -4.61 54.58 47.48
N GLY A 941 -5.70 53.86 47.79
CA GLY A 941 -6.10 52.65 47.07
C GLY A 941 -7.57 52.57 46.64
N ARG A 942 -8.21 53.65 46.18
CA ARG A 942 -9.54 53.55 45.52
C ARG A 942 -9.63 54.36 44.23
N SER A 943 -9.62 53.66 43.10
CA SER A 943 -10.21 54.11 41.84
C SER A 943 -11.67 53.66 41.77
N PHE A 944 -12.59 54.61 41.54
CA PHE A 944 -14.00 54.49 41.14
C PHE A 944 -14.93 53.53 41.91
N ASN A 945 -15.95 54.11 42.57
CA ASN A 945 -17.12 53.46 43.15
C ASN A 945 -18.31 53.58 42.19
N ASP A 946 -18.28 52.86 41.07
CA ASP A 946 -19.52 52.53 40.37
C ASP A 946 -19.55 51.02 40.20
N GLY A 947 -20.62 50.37 40.65
CA GLY A 947 -20.77 48.92 40.84
C GLY A 947 -20.71 48.08 39.55
N ARG A 948 -20.10 48.58 38.49
CA ARG A 948 -19.68 47.87 37.28
C ARG A 948 -18.15 47.87 37.22
N GLY A 949 -17.53 47.19 38.18
CA GLY A 949 -16.08 47.08 38.28
C GLY A 949 -15.51 46.04 37.32
N GLN A 950 -15.48 46.34 36.02
CA GLN A 950 -14.46 45.76 35.16
C GLN A 950 -13.17 46.52 35.48
N SER A 951 -12.27 45.88 36.24
CA SER A 951 -10.94 46.44 36.42
C SER A 951 -10.29 46.58 35.03
N VAL A 952 -9.82 47.77 34.71
CA VAL A 952 -9.07 48.09 33.48
C VAL A 952 -7.74 47.29 33.40
N GLU A 953 -7.46 46.40 34.34
CA GLU A 953 -6.23 45.60 34.40
C GLU A 953 -6.33 44.20 33.76
N VAL A 954 -7.48 43.78 33.22
CA VAL A 954 -7.62 42.40 32.64
C VAL A 954 -7.53 42.37 31.10
N GLY A 955 -7.45 43.52 30.43
CA GLY A 955 -7.43 43.61 28.96
C GLY A 955 -6.07 43.82 28.30
N VAL A 956 -5.01 44.07 29.08
CA VAL A 956 -3.63 44.23 28.57
C VAL A 956 -2.74 43.38 29.46
N GLY A 957 -1.98 42.45 28.89
CA GLY A 957 -1.16 41.44 29.58
C GLY A 957 0.02 42.00 30.39
N THR A 958 -0.25 42.89 31.35
CA THR A 958 0.69 43.40 32.33
C THR A 958 0.19 43.01 33.71
N SER A 959 0.42 41.76 34.10
CA SER A 959 0.52 41.44 35.52
C SER A 959 1.48 42.44 36.15
N ARG A 960 1.01 43.22 37.13
CA ARG A 960 1.85 44.19 37.86
C ARG A 960 3.17 43.51 38.21
N ARG A 961 4.27 44.05 37.69
CA ARG A 961 5.64 43.57 37.96
C ARG A 961 5.79 43.50 39.48
N LYS A 962 5.86 42.29 40.06
CA LYS A 962 6.38 42.18 41.43
C LYS A 962 7.81 42.73 41.38
N PRO A 963 8.18 43.73 42.19
CA PRO A 963 9.57 44.20 42.22
C PRO A 963 10.44 43.01 42.60
N ALA A 964 11.37 42.62 41.72
CA ALA A 964 12.34 41.58 42.04
C ALA A 964 13.27 42.12 43.14
N ARG A 965 13.40 41.40 44.26
CA ARG A 965 14.35 41.76 45.31
C ARG A 965 15.76 41.46 44.81
N ILE A 966 16.57 42.50 44.66
CA ILE A 966 17.96 42.38 44.19
C ILE A 966 18.84 42.12 45.40
N PHE A 967 19.55 41.00 45.40
CA PHE A 967 20.53 40.66 46.42
C PHE A 967 21.92 41.09 45.95
N ARG A 968 22.58 41.96 46.72
CA ARG A 968 23.94 42.44 46.47
C ARG A 968 24.82 42.16 47.66
N MET A 969 25.98 41.57 47.43
CA MET A 969 27.03 41.43 48.43
C MET A 969 27.69 42.79 48.66
N THR A 970 27.65 43.30 49.89
CA THR A 970 28.36 44.54 50.26
C THR A 970 29.45 44.21 51.26
N THR A 971 30.53 44.99 51.26
CA THR A 971 31.69 44.79 52.16
C THR A 971 31.34 44.97 53.64
N MET A 972 30.21 45.63 53.95
CA MET A 972 29.70 45.84 55.32
C MET A 972 28.54 44.90 55.72
N ALA A 973 28.26 43.85 54.93
CA ALA A 973 27.13 42.96 55.19
C ALA A 973 27.34 42.08 56.43
N ASN A 974 26.33 42.02 57.31
CA ASN A 974 26.33 41.13 58.48
C ASN A 974 26.24 39.66 58.07
N GLN A 975 26.66 38.73 58.95
CA GLN A 975 26.70 37.29 58.65
C GLN A 975 25.34 36.74 58.17
N ALA A 976 24.23 37.24 58.71
CA ALA A 976 22.89 36.90 58.28
C ALA A 976 22.56 37.40 56.85
N GLU A 977 23.04 38.59 56.48
CA GLU A 977 22.85 39.15 55.14
C GLU A 977 23.71 38.43 54.10
N LYS A 978 24.97 38.11 54.45
CA LYS A 978 25.83 37.23 53.64
C LYS A 978 25.14 35.88 53.39
N GLN A 979 24.47 35.33 54.41
CA GLN A 979 23.72 34.09 54.26
C GLN A 979 22.52 34.23 53.32
N GLN A 980 21.77 35.34 53.39
CA GLN A 980 20.67 35.60 52.47
C GLN A 980 21.16 35.73 51.02
N VAL A 981 22.34 36.32 50.78
CA VAL A 981 22.94 36.39 49.45
C VAL A 981 23.31 34.99 48.95
N ILE A 982 23.95 34.16 49.77
CA ILE A 982 24.26 32.76 49.42
C ILE A 982 23.00 31.97 49.08
N ASP A 983 21.97 32.10 49.91
CA ASP A 983 20.69 31.41 49.70
C ASP A 983 20.03 31.88 48.39
N ALA A 984 20.07 33.19 48.11
CA ALA A 984 19.57 33.75 46.87
C ALA A 984 20.33 33.22 45.64
N ILE A 985 21.65 33.02 45.72
CA ILE A 985 22.44 32.44 44.62
C ILE A 985 21.97 31.03 44.30
N TYR A 986 21.80 30.16 45.31
CA TYR A 986 21.30 28.81 45.07
C TYR A 986 19.85 28.81 44.57
N ILE A 987 18.98 29.67 45.11
CA ILE A 987 17.59 29.77 44.65
C ILE A 987 17.53 30.15 43.16
N GLN A 988 18.36 31.10 42.74
CA GLN A 988 18.41 31.57 41.36
C GLN A 988 19.07 30.57 40.41
N VAL A 989 20.29 30.11 40.73
CA VAL A 989 21.08 29.27 39.82
C VAL A 989 20.57 27.84 39.79
N MET A 990 20.08 27.33 40.92
CA MET A 990 19.54 25.97 41.01
C MET A 990 18.00 25.93 40.89
N ASP A 991 17.33 27.03 40.57
CA ASP A 991 15.88 27.11 40.38
C ASP A 991 15.09 26.37 41.51
N VAL A 992 15.26 26.83 42.75
CA VAL A 992 14.68 26.20 43.96
C VAL A 992 13.41 26.95 44.38
N PHE A 993 12.26 26.28 44.33
CA PHE A 993 10.94 26.92 44.52
C PHE A 993 10.52 27.12 45.99
N SER A 994 10.89 26.23 46.91
CA SER A 994 10.38 26.20 48.29
C SER A 994 11.12 27.14 49.26
N GLY A 995 12.14 27.87 48.80
CA GLY A 995 13.04 28.66 49.65
C GLY A 995 13.96 27.82 50.55
N GLN A 996 13.70 26.52 50.71
CA GLN A 996 14.55 25.56 51.41
C GLN A 996 15.49 24.89 50.41
N ILE A 997 16.79 25.15 50.53
CA ILE A 997 17.82 24.61 49.63
C ILE A 997 18.21 23.20 50.12
N PRO A 998 17.99 22.14 49.33
CA PRO A 998 18.44 20.80 49.67
C PRO A 998 19.94 20.73 49.95
N SER A 999 20.33 19.97 50.98
CA SER A 999 21.72 19.87 51.45
C SER A 999 22.71 19.41 50.35
N TYR A 1000 22.25 18.55 49.43
CA TYR A 1000 23.07 18.05 48.32
C TYR A 1000 23.32 19.07 47.19
N PHE A 1001 22.62 20.21 47.18
CA PHE A 1001 22.96 21.33 46.29
C PHE A 1001 24.01 22.26 46.88
N ARG A 1002 24.16 22.27 48.20
CA ARG A 1002 25.11 23.16 48.87
C ARG A 1002 26.54 22.66 48.73
N ARG A 1003 27.43 23.60 48.44
CA ARG A 1003 28.88 23.42 48.38
C ARG A 1003 29.50 24.20 49.51
N SER A 1004 29.87 23.51 50.60
CA SER A 1004 30.45 24.12 51.80
C SER A 1004 31.74 24.88 51.53
N ASP A 1005 32.48 24.49 50.49
CA ASP A 1005 33.69 25.17 50.03
C ASP A 1005 33.39 26.54 49.41
N LEU A 1006 32.37 26.64 48.56
CA LEU A 1006 31.96 27.92 47.96
C LEU A 1006 31.31 28.84 49.00
N ASP A 1007 30.46 28.28 49.88
CA ASP A 1007 29.79 29.03 50.95
C ASP A 1007 30.82 29.70 51.88
N SER A 1008 31.89 28.99 52.24
CA SER A 1008 32.96 29.52 53.10
C SER A 1008 33.78 30.60 52.37
N LYS A 1009 34.17 30.36 51.12
CA LYS A 1009 34.95 31.32 50.33
C LYS A 1009 34.23 32.65 50.12
N LEU A 1010 32.92 32.62 49.83
CA LEU A 1010 32.14 33.86 49.66
C LEU A 1010 31.89 34.58 51.00
N ARG A 1011 31.69 33.84 52.10
CA ARG A 1011 31.58 34.44 53.44
C ARG A 1011 32.84 35.19 53.85
N ASN A 1012 34.01 34.60 53.55
CA ASN A 1012 35.33 35.15 53.82
C ASN A 1012 35.74 36.27 52.85
N GLY A 1013 35.01 36.44 51.73
CA GLY A 1013 35.34 37.44 50.70
C GLY A 1013 36.48 37.01 49.77
N GLU A 1014 36.80 35.71 49.70
CA GLU A 1014 37.86 35.16 48.84
C GLU A 1014 37.43 35.05 47.36
N ILE A 1015 36.12 34.96 47.10
CA ILE A 1015 35.53 34.91 45.75
C ILE A 1015 34.41 35.93 45.63
N SER A 1016 34.18 36.46 44.43
CA SER A 1016 33.03 37.32 44.15
C SER A 1016 31.74 36.51 43.95
N VAL A 1017 30.58 37.18 43.95
CA VAL A 1017 29.29 36.54 43.62
C VAL A 1017 29.32 35.97 42.20
N ARG A 1018 29.96 36.68 41.27
CA ARG A 1018 30.17 36.24 39.89
C ARG A 1018 30.99 34.94 39.82
N GLU A 1019 32.08 34.85 40.58
CA GLU A 1019 32.93 33.66 40.61
C GLU A 1019 32.25 32.47 41.30
N PHE A 1020 31.45 32.73 42.34
CA PHE A 1020 30.57 31.74 42.93
C PHE A 1020 29.58 31.18 41.91
N ILE A 1021 28.92 32.04 41.13
CA ILE A 1021 27.94 31.62 40.11
C ILE A 1021 28.63 30.83 38.99
N ARG A 1022 29.81 31.28 38.52
CA ARG A 1022 30.60 30.57 37.51
C ARG A 1022 30.93 29.15 37.96
N THR A 1023 31.43 29.00 39.19
CA THR A 1023 31.80 27.71 39.76
C THR A 1023 30.58 26.82 40.05
N LEU A 1024 29.46 27.40 40.51
CA LEU A 1024 28.22 26.67 40.76
C LEU A 1024 27.55 26.17 39.45
N ALA A 1025 27.42 27.02 38.43
CA ALA A 1025 26.79 26.66 37.16
C ALA A 1025 27.66 25.71 36.31
N SER A 1026 28.98 25.68 36.54
CA SER A 1026 29.91 24.70 35.95
C SER A 1026 30.00 23.38 36.72
N SER A 1027 29.35 23.26 37.87
CA SER A 1027 29.45 22.10 38.76
C SER A 1027 28.77 20.84 38.21
N GLU A 1028 29.21 19.67 38.69
CA GLU A 1028 28.58 18.39 38.33
C GLU A 1028 27.11 18.33 38.79
N VAL A 1029 26.77 19.03 39.89
CA VAL A 1029 25.41 19.13 40.41
C VAL A 1029 24.49 19.87 39.45
N TYR A 1030 24.96 21.01 38.91
CA TYR A 1030 24.24 21.74 37.86
C TYR A 1030 24.12 20.91 36.58
N ARG A 1031 25.22 20.22 36.19
CA ARG A 1031 25.25 19.35 35.01
C ARG A 1031 24.22 18.23 35.09
N LYS A 1032 24.11 17.53 36.23
CA LYS A 1032 23.12 16.45 36.44
C LYS A 1032 21.68 16.94 36.36
N ARG A 1033 21.41 18.16 36.82
CA ARG A 1033 20.05 18.70 36.92
C ARG A 1033 19.56 19.38 35.65
N PHE A 1034 20.39 20.21 35.01
CA PHE A 1034 19.95 21.06 33.90
C PHE A 1034 20.65 20.79 32.56
N TYR A 1035 21.68 19.93 32.53
CA TYR A 1035 22.41 19.59 31.30
C TYR A 1035 22.13 18.17 30.81
N THR A 1036 22.44 17.13 31.60
CA THR A 1036 22.33 15.73 31.16
C THR A 1036 20.92 15.25 30.79
N PRO A 1037 19.81 15.71 31.42
CA PRO A 1037 18.47 15.21 31.10
C PRO A 1037 17.79 15.98 29.95
N TYR A 1038 18.42 17.02 29.41
CA TYR A 1038 17.76 17.95 28.47
C TYR A 1038 18.58 18.16 27.19
N PRO A 1039 17.91 18.38 26.03
CA PRO A 1039 18.60 18.72 24.79
C PRO A 1039 19.23 20.11 24.87
N ASN A 1040 20.32 20.34 24.12
CA ASN A 1040 21.11 21.58 24.16
C ASN A 1040 20.25 22.86 24.02
N THR A 1041 19.19 22.85 23.21
CA THR A 1041 18.29 24.00 23.06
C THR A 1041 17.59 24.38 24.36
N LYS A 1042 17.16 23.39 25.16
CA LYS A 1042 16.53 23.60 26.47
C LYS A 1042 17.57 23.97 27.52
N VAL A 1043 18.77 23.40 27.44
CA VAL A 1043 19.92 23.81 28.28
C VAL A 1043 20.24 25.29 28.10
N ILE A 1044 20.26 25.78 26.85
CA ILE A 1044 20.51 27.20 26.54
C ILE A 1044 19.44 28.07 27.21
N GLU A 1045 18.17 27.69 27.10
CA GLU A 1045 17.08 28.41 27.79
C GLU A 1045 17.30 28.49 29.31
N PHE A 1046 17.70 27.37 29.95
CA PHE A 1046 18.03 27.37 31.38
C PHE A 1046 19.21 28.26 31.72
N LEU A 1047 20.30 28.21 30.94
CA LEU A 1047 21.46 29.06 31.17
C LEU A 1047 21.13 30.56 31.05
N PHE A 1048 20.39 30.95 30.01
CA PHE A 1048 19.93 32.33 29.85
C PHE A 1048 19.02 32.76 31.01
N ARG A 1049 18.15 31.87 31.50
CA ARG A 1049 17.27 32.15 32.63
C ARG A 1049 18.01 32.26 33.96
N HIS A 1050 18.93 31.34 34.25
CA HIS A 1050 19.61 31.26 35.55
C HIS A 1050 20.72 32.31 35.68
N ILE A 1051 21.50 32.53 34.61
CA ILE A 1051 22.69 33.41 34.62
C ILE A 1051 22.34 34.83 34.17
N LEU A 1052 21.51 34.98 33.14
CA LEU A 1052 21.14 36.30 32.59
C LEU A 1052 19.74 36.75 33.01
N GLY A 1053 18.94 35.93 33.66
CA GLY A 1053 17.61 36.31 34.11
C GLY A 1053 16.59 36.55 32.97
N ARG A 1054 16.87 36.15 31.73
CA ARG A 1054 16.00 36.39 30.57
C ARG A 1054 15.93 35.16 29.66
N ALA A 1055 15.02 35.15 28.69
CA ALA A 1055 15.08 34.17 27.59
C ALA A 1055 16.12 34.57 26.53
N PRO A 1056 16.60 33.63 25.69
CA PRO A 1056 17.39 33.95 24.50
C PRO A 1056 16.62 34.93 23.59
N ALA A 1057 17.29 35.98 23.13
CA ALA A 1057 16.67 37.11 22.47
C ALA A 1057 16.57 36.95 20.95
N THR A 1058 17.47 36.19 20.34
CA THR A 1058 17.52 35.97 18.89
C THR A 1058 17.90 34.53 18.56
N GLN A 1059 17.52 34.06 17.37
CA GLN A 1059 17.96 32.76 16.86
C GLN A 1059 19.49 32.67 16.69
N ALA A 1060 20.16 33.82 16.51
CA ALA A 1060 21.62 33.88 16.44
C ALA A 1060 22.26 33.51 17.79
N GLU A 1061 21.73 34.00 18.91
CA GLU A 1061 22.19 33.61 20.27
C GLU A 1061 22.03 32.09 20.48
N ILE A 1062 20.88 31.53 20.08
CA ILE A 1062 20.62 30.09 20.21
C ILE A 1062 21.63 29.29 19.38
N ARG A 1063 21.90 29.70 18.14
CA ARG A 1063 22.89 29.02 17.28
C ARG A 1063 24.32 29.12 17.85
N GLN A 1064 24.71 30.29 18.33
CA GLN A 1064 26.04 30.53 18.90
C GLN A 1064 26.27 29.65 20.13
N TYR A 1065 25.35 29.66 21.09
CA TYR A 1065 25.50 28.86 22.31
C TYR A 1065 25.27 27.37 22.08
N ASN A 1066 24.49 26.96 21.08
CA ASN A 1066 24.38 25.56 20.71
C ASN A 1066 25.67 25.03 20.11
N LYS A 1067 26.34 25.81 19.25
CA LYS A 1067 27.67 25.49 18.73
C LYS A 1067 28.68 25.38 19.88
N LEU A 1068 28.67 26.36 20.78
CA LEU A 1068 29.61 26.40 21.89
C LEU A 1068 29.42 25.26 22.91
N LEU A 1069 28.18 24.84 23.16
CA LEU A 1069 27.89 23.64 23.96
C LEU A 1069 28.31 22.34 23.26
N ALA A 1070 28.21 22.28 21.93
CA ALA A 1070 28.59 21.10 21.15
C ALA A 1070 30.12 20.95 21.05
N ASP A 1071 30.83 22.05 20.85
CA ASP A 1071 32.29 22.06 20.63
C ASP A 1071 33.07 22.01 21.96
N ASP A 1072 32.70 22.84 22.94
CA ASP A 1072 33.51 23.09 24.16
C ASP A 1072 32.81 22.70 25.47
N GLY A 1073 31.53 22.30 25.41
CA GLY A 1073 30.75 21.81 26.54
C GLY A 1073 30.22 22.88 27.50
N LEU A 1074 29.58 22.44 28.60
CA LEU A 1074 28.85 23.29 29.54
C LEU A 1074 29.73 24.36 30.21
N LYS A 1075 30.97 24.02 30.59
CA LYS A 1075 31.85 24.92 31.35
C LYS A 1075 32.21 26.15 30.51
N ALA A 1076 32.56 25.94 29.24
CA ALA A 1076 32.86 27.03 28.31
C ALA A 1076 31.64 27.93 28.06
N ALA A 1077 30.43 27.36 27.99
CA ALA A 1077 29.20 28.14 27.85
C ALA A 1077 28.91 29.02 29.06
N VAL A 1078 29.13 28.50 30.27
CA VAL A 1078 28.97 29.29 31.50
C VAL A 1078 30.02 30.40 31.58
N GLU A 1079 31.29 30.10 31.25
CA GLU A 1079 32.39 31.07 31.28
C GLU A 1079 32.16 32.21 30.29
N THR A 1080 31.71 31.90 29.06
CA THR A 1080 31.37 32.90 28.06
C THR A 1080 30.18 33.75 28.48
N MET A 1081 29.11 33.17 29.03
CA MET A 1081 27.93 33.93 29.49
C MET A 1081 28.25 34.88 30.64
N VAL A 1082 28.97 34.39 31.64
CA VAL A 1082 29.42 35.19 32.79
C VAL A 1082 30.43 36.25 32.35
N GLY A 1083 31.19 36.00 31.28
CA GLY A 1083 32.17 36.90 30.64
C GLY A 1083 31.59 38.05 29.82
N THR A 1084 30.31 38.00 29.46
CA THR A 1084 29.68 39.01 28.58
C THR A 1084 29.58 40.40 29.23
N GLU A 1085 29.63 41.45 28.39
CA GLU A 1085 29.33 42.83 28.82
C GLU A 1085 27.91 42.96 29.39
N GLU A 1086 26.98 42.13 28.92
CA GLU A 1086 25.62 42.09 29.46
C GLU A 1086 25.62 41.65 30.93
N TYR A 1087 26.33 40.59 31.29
CA TYR A 1087 26.42 40.15 32.68
C TYR A 1087 27.04 41.24 33.56
N SER A 1088 28.16 41.83 33.11
CA SER A 1088 28.84 42.90 33.83
C SER A 1088 27.99 44.17 34.01
N ARG A 1089 27.22 44.57 32.99
CA ARG A 1089 26.37 45.76 33.04
C ARG A 1089 25.22 45.65 34.05
N PHE A 1090 24.64 44.47 34.20
CA PHE A 1090 23.43 44.29 35.02
C PHE A 1090 23.70 43.68 36.39
N PHE A 1091 24.71 42.84 36.53
CA PHE A 1091 25.01 42.13 37.78
C PHE A 1091 26.39 42.48 38.35
N GLY A 1092 27.37 42.79 37.50
CA GLY A 1092 28.73 43.09 37.96
C GLY A 1092 29.35 41.91 38.74
N GLU A 1093 30.18 42.21 39.73
CA GLU A 1093 30.86 41.19 40.57
C GLU A 1093 30.04 40.76 41.79
N ASP A 1094 29.12 41.61 42.26
CA ASP A 1094 28.53 41.51 43.61
C ASP A 1094 27.02 41.24 43.63
N VAL A 1095 26.33 41.28 42.49
CA VAL A 1095 24.87 41.13 42.44
C VAL A 1095 24.48 39.73 41.98
N VAL A 1096 23.51 39.13 42.67
CA VAL A 1096 22.91 37.85 42.28
C VAL A 1096 21.98 38.08 41.08
N PRO A 1097 22.04 37.25 40.02
CA PRO A 1097 21.11 37.34 38.91
C PRO A 1097 19.66 37.32 39.38
N TYR A 1098 18.82 38.10 38.73
CA TYR A 1098 17.41 38.20 39.05
C TYR A 1098 16.60 38.19 37.74
N PRO A 1099 15.32 37.77 37.77
CA PRO A 1099 14.48 37.78 36.57
C PRO A 1099 14.37 39.19 35.96
N ARG A 1100 14.76 39.31 34.68
CA ARG A 1100 14.73 40.53 33.88
C ARG A 1100 13.70 40.37 32.76
N PHE A 1101 12.87 41.39 32.57
CA PHE A 1101 11.86 41.45 31.51
C PHE A 1101 12.22 42.57 30.52
N PRO A 1102 13.05 42.31 29.49
CA PRO A 1102 13.46 43.34 28.54
C PRO A 1102 12.26 43.86 27.74
N SER A 1103 12.19 45.18 27.54
CA SER A 1103 11.08 45.85 26.82
C SER A 1103 11.29 46.02 25.31
N LEU A 1104 12.45 45.60 24.79
CA LEU A 1104 12.85 45.63 23.37
C LEU A 1104 13.65 44.32 23.12
N PRO A 1105 13.46 43.49 22.07
CA PRO A 1105 12.68 43.57 20.82
C PRO A 1105 11.42 42.65 20.79
N ALA A 1106 10.66 42.68 19.69
CA ALA A 1106 9.41 41.95 19.49
C ALA A 1106 9.56 40.43 19.73
N GLY A 1107 8.84 39.91 20.74
CA GLY A 1107 8.80 38.48 21.11
C GLY A 1107 9.40 38.15 22.48
N ASN A 1108 10.35 38.94 22.98
CA ASN A 1108 11.10 38.62 24.21
C ASN A 1108 10.32 38.81 25.51
N TYR A 1109 9.40 39.79 25.53
CA TYR A 1109 8.55 40.02 26.70
C TYR A 1109 7.65 38.81 26.98
N ILE A 1110 6.98 38.27 25.95
CA ILE A 1110 6.11 37.10 26.09
C ILE A 1110 6.92 35.84 26.42
N GLY A 1111 8.08 35.64 25.78
CA GLY A 1111 8.95 34.49 26.06
C GLY A 1111 9.46 34.45 27.51
N SER A 1112 9.91 35.59 28.03
CA SER A 1112 10.40 35.70 29.43
C SER A 1112 9.27 35.57 30.45
N VAL A 1113 8.07 36.10 30.14
CA VAL A 1113 6.87 35.94 30.98
C VAL A 1113 6.33 34.50 30.96
N LYS A 1114 6.33 33.82 29.80
CA LYS A 1114 5.95 32.40 29.70
C LYS A 1114 6.91 31.48 30.43
N ALA A 1115 8.23 31.68 30.26
CA ALA A 1115 9.25 30.89 30.98
C ALA A 1115 9.18 31.06 32.52
N ALA A 1116 8.76 32.23 33.01
CA ALA A 1116 8.48 32.47 34.42
C ALA A 1116 7.12 31.88 34.87
N ALA A 1117 6.12 31.83 33.98
CA ALA A 1117 4.78 31.31 34.28
C ALA A 1117 4.68 29.77 34.20
N ASP A 1118 5.53 29.10 33.42
CA ASP A 1118 5.58 27.63 33.34
C ASP A 1118 5.91 26.96 34.69
N LEU A 1119 6.52 27.71 35.62
CA LEU A 1119 6.74 27.30 37.01
C LEU A 1119 5.43 27.18 37.83
N VAL A 1120 4.34 27.83 37.41
CA VAL A 1120 3.08 27.87 38.17
C VAL A 1120 2.14 26.71 37.82
N LYS A 1121 2.40 25.97 36.73
CA LYS A 1121 1.45 24.96 36.20
C LYS A 1121 1.95 23.51 36.19
N GLN A 1122 3.19 23.21 36.59
CA GLN A 1122 3.69 21.83 36.63
C GLN A 1122 3.93 21.35 38.06
N SER A 1123 3.00 20.53 38.59
CA SER A 1123 3.26 19.72 39.77
C SER A 1123 4.35 18.68 39.43
N TRP A 1124 5.56 18.91 39.92
CA TRP A 1124 6.70 18.00 39.76
C TRP A 1124 6.59 16.78 40.70
N SER A 1125 5.55 15.97 40.51
CA SER A 1125 5.37 14.69 41.22
C SER A 1125 5.35 13.46 40.30
N SER A 1126 5.65 13.58 39.00
CA SER A 1126 5.54 12.44 38.06
C SER A 1126 6.67 12.25 37.05
N LEU A 1127 7.79 12.99 37.11
CA LEU A 1127 8.94 12.78 36.22
C LEU A 1127 10.29 12.92 36.95
N SER A 1128 10.60 11.95 37.82
CA SER A 1128 11.97 11.69 38.26
C SER A 1128 12.33 10.22 37.98
N PRO A 1129 13.10 9.93 36.91
CA PRO A 1129 13.74 8.64 36.75
C PRO A 1129 15.17 8.71 37.30
N ALA A 1130 15.33 8.51 38.62
CA ALA A 1130 16.52 7.94 39.28
C ALA A 1130 16.44 8.17 40.80
N ILE A 1131 15.91 7.21 41.54
CA ILE A 1131 16.52 6.58 42.73
C ILE A 1131 15.69 5.31 43.01
N LEU A 1132 16.25 4.17 42.63
CA LEU A 1132 15.93 2.86 43.16
C LEU A 1132 16.82 2.68 44.41
N THR A 1133 16.24 2.41 45.58
CA THR A 1133 16.65 1.35 46.52
C THR A 1133 15.84 1.42 47.83
N GLY A 1134 15.28 0.27 48.25
CA GLY A 1134 14.93 0.01 49.66
C GLY A 1134 13.61 -0.75 49.87
N ARG A 1135 13.68 -2.08 50.07
CA ARG A 1135 12.59 -3.04 50.44
C ARG A 1135 11.72 -2.54 51.61
N TYR A 1136 10.45 -2.93 51.84
CA TYR A 1136 9.95 -4.26 52.28
C TYR A 1136 8.41 -4.18 52.48
N ASN A 1137 7.73 -5.31 52.25
CA ASN A 1137 6.51 -5.86 52.88
C ASN A 1137 5.16 -5.09 53.01
N GLU A 1138 4.13 -5.93 52.85
CA GLU A 1138 2.76 -5.91 53.40
C GLU A 1138 1.59 -5.37 52.55
N ARG A 1139 0.75 -6.37 52.19
CA ARG A 1139 -0.62 -6.38 51.63
C ARG A 1139 -0.79 -6.23 50.12
#